data_AF-A0A9D4N905-F1
#
_entry.id   AF-A0A9D4N905-F1
#
_cell.length_a   1.000
_cell.length_b   1.000
_cell.length_c   1.000
_cell.angle_alpha   90.00
_cell.angle_beta   90.00
_cell.angle_gamma   90.00
#
_symmetry.space_group_name_H-M   'P 1'
#
loop_
_entity.id
_entity.type
_entity.pdbx_description
1 polymer ?
#
loop_
_entity_poly.entity_id
_entity_poly.type
_entity_poly.pdbx_seq_one_letter_code
_entity_poly.pdbx_strand_id
1 'polypeptide(L)'
;MIATVGQSTSNKSYCLTFDGKKMKRGLTSISGDVNLLGFEHGHSLTERQKQLEDLKKPIQEMMNVFLEVDESQNMNTIINDVERKEQVDKLFFQRKTISLNILNARELRKKKEYARQKLIERGGGSDWKNGKYVFAISSMIAFVHDIDEYLQQSMALVDEITTCICCLKLSGTSTLITQDVMDLDKSPNYRKIEHSGNPTSRQVKQRSLEWFEQRSKARIAGSTMYVALGLDGLAKQKDHFVVTVGGLHERTKPETVKAVMEHGTLNEIHAAATMVGKVLPMICPEQKVFEEGYISMDSTKSKSFMVVSPDGSVRIDDNEETTIFAIEYKCPIYDVQHHFPARYLLQCLSEIKFLNVESLIYLCWRPDLSTVFKVNRNSMLFKKAFDLAVNMYDVEKPKRPTKLADETNVLKTEINELSRTNSTVEFIGVFRSLTHNYSANNIHDAGKFILRRFDLMLTEMLSNYEKYYGLQRIPATEAVVFLCCDLDRIWGKETVHSVPVCWFPKGSSLDTCTMRNISESVLNTCAEAGIHIPAVSFDGQGHNIAVRDVNEKPLTLLQLQKDVWKTVERMPKNDVLKSIASKNKVVKRLVHTWFDDEGSVKHAIICTNGGIVLPKVSESVSLQRVKARKQIAYTSNMPDEQLQIAENNFVEPDEQPFENNKRIELDDGTVNSDSVDTEAMGKLIIETQKHQAKRISLTEVDKASILTQFKVDKYCNAKGQWDDSSLNSLSVYFQSEQTLRKFRDTELRVIVRYINRNYNMKIKESEKKEAKLQTLCNLLSLEYSSDQSHHNSKRSKIQQPKRLAEQAFKIVSNRLKKSDLNIIYSEYIWPQELQMRNTVHNTSCIGLQEEEQFVLQ
;
A
#
# COMPACT_ATOMS: atom_id res chain seq x y z
N MET A 1 -5.44 -22.63 -1.94
CA MET A 1 -5.85 -23.28 -3.20
C MET A 1 -4.59 -23.61 -3.97
N ILE A 2 -4.31 -24.89 -4.25
CA ILE A 2 -3.40 -25.29 -5.33
C ILE A 2 -4.27 -25.82 -6.46
N ALA A 3 -4.14 -25.27 -7.67
CA ALA A 3 -4.80 -25.86 -8.82
C ALA A 3 -4.11 -27.19 -9.16
N THR A 4 -4.90 -28.24 -9.36
CA THR A 4 -4.49 -29.65 -9.50
C THR A 4 -3.19 -29.88 -10.28
N VAL A 5 -2.08 -29.94 -9.53
CA VAL A 5 -0.85 -30.60 -9.97
C VAL A 5 -1.10 -32.09 -9.76
N GLY A 6 -1.49 -32.80 -10.83
CA GLY A 6 -1.82 -34.22 -10.75
C GLY A 6 -0.63 -35.07 -10.30
N GLN A 7 -0.90 -36.29 -9.80
CA GLN A 7 0.09 -37.22 -9.23
C GLN A 7 1.23 -37.68 -10.18
N SER A 8 1.29 -37.19 -11.43
CA SER A 8 2.35 -37.49 -12.41
C SER A 8 3.66 -36.71 -12.19
N THR A 9 3.83 -36.04 -11.05
CA THR A 9 4.96 -35.15 -10.74
C THR A 9 6.01 -35.72 -9.80
N SER A 10 5.85 -36.97 -9.33
CA SER A 10 6.88 -37.67 -8.55
C SER A 10 8.23 -37.63 -9.29
N ASN A 11 9.28 -37.18 -8.59
CA ASN A 11 10.66 -36.99 -9.08
C ASN A 11 10.93 -35.73 -9.94
N LYS A 12 10.03 -34.74 -9.99
CA LYS A 12 10.30 -33.44 -10.66
C LYS A 12 10.64 -32.31 -9.68
N SER A 13 11.52 -31.41 -10.12
CA SER A 13 11.87 -30.18 -9.38
C SER A 13 11.41 -28.94 -10.14
N TYR A 14 10.84 -27.97 -9.42
CA TYR A 14 10.19 -26.80 -9.99
C TYR A 14 10.86 -25.49 -9.55
N CYS A 15 10.86 -24.48 -10.42
CA CYS A 15 11.08 -23.10 -9.99
C CYS A 15 9.74 -22.41 -9.79
N LEU A 16 9.53 -21.84 -8.60
CA LEU A 16 8.39 -20.97 -8.34
C LEU A 16 8.69 -19.59 -8.93
N THR A 17 7.89 -19.20 -9.90
CA THR A 17 7.95 -17.90 -10.54
C THR A 17 6.63 -17.18 -10.28
N PHE A 18 6.59 -15.86 -10.36
CA PHE A 18 5.33 -15.14 -10.35
C PHE A 18 5.36 -13.95 -11.30
N ASP A 19 4.20 -13.56 -11.80
CA ASP A 19 4.01 -12.41 -12.68
C ASP A 19 2.72 -11.65 -12.36
N GLY A 20 2.70 -10.34 -12.62
CA GLY A 20 1.58 -9.45 -12.39
C GLY A 20 0.85 -9.11 -13.69
N LYS A 21 -0.42 -9.53 -13.82
CA LYS A 21 -1.29 -9.11 -14.93
C LYS A 21 -2.20 -7.97 -14.51
N LYS A 22 -2.22 -6.88 -15.28
CA LYS A 22 -3.15 -5.76 -15.04
C LYS A 22 -4.60 -6.22 -15.13
N MET A 23 -5.40 -5.80 -14.16
CA MET A 23 -6.83 -6.04 -14.08
C MET A 23 -7.59 -4.73 -14.35
N LYS A 24 -8.83 -4.85 -14.84
CA LYS A 24 -9.77 -3.72 -14.77
C LYS A 24 -10.04 -3.43 -13.29
N ARG A 25 -9.90 -2.16 -12.89
CA ARG A 25 -9.97 -1.72 -11.49
C ARG A 25 -11.37 -1.98 -10.92
N GLY A 26 -11.45 -2.94 -9.98
CA GLY A 26 -12.72 -3.51 -9.52
C GLY A 26 -13.34 -4.39 -10.61
N LEU A 27 -13.38 -5.70 -10.39
CA LEU A 27 -14.01 -6.64 -11.34
C LEU A 27 -15.53 -6.41 -11.40
N THR A 28 -16.16 -6.11 -10.25
CA THR A 28 -17.57 -5.72 -10.15
C THR A 28 -17.79 -4.70 -9.01
N SER A 29 -19.03 -4.24 -8.86
CA SER A 29 -19.50 -3.44 -7.70
C SER A 29 -19.34 -4.15 -6.34
N ILE A 30 -19.11 -5.48 -6.32
CA ILE A 30 -18.97 -6.30 -5.11
C ILE A 30 -17.69 -7.17 -5.09
N SER A 31 -16.85 -7.12 -6.11
CA SER A 31 -15.66 -8.00 -6.24
C SER A 31 -14.46 -7.35 -6.93
N GLY A 32 -13.30 -8.02 -6.86
CA GLY A 32 -12.03 -7.50 -7.36
C GLY A 32 -11.39 -6.47 -6.43
N ASP A 33 -11.57 -6.64 -5.12
CA ASP A 33 -10.78 -5.94 -4.11
C ASP A 33 -9.41 -6.58 -3.92
N VAL A 34 -8.49 -5.83 -3.31
CA VAL A 34 -7.21 -6.36 -2.84
C VAL A 34 -7.47 -7.46 -1.81
N ASN A 35 -6.95 -8.64 -2.12
CA ASN A 35 -6.86 -9.80 -1.24
C ASN A 35 -5.41 -10.27 -1.29
N LEU A 36 -4.70 -10.15 -0.17
CA LEU A 36 -3.30 -10.56 -0.03
C LEU A 36 -3.18 -11.86 0.77
N LEU A 37 -4.19 -12.72 0.67
CA LEU A 37 -4.26 -14.04 1.31
C LEU A 37 -4.20 -13.99 2.85
N GLY A 38 -4.70 -12.90 3.45
CA GLY A 38 -4.65 -12.68 4.90
C GLY A 38 -3.41 -11.92 5.37
N PHE A 39 -2.47 -11.57 4.47
CA PHE A 39 -1.27 -10.80 4.78
C PHE A 39 -1.43 -9.29 4.54
N GLU A 40 -2.66 -8.78 4.40
CA GLU A 40 -2.94 -7.34 4.33
C GLU A 40 -2.47 -6.58 5.58
N HIS A 41 -2.10 -5.31 5.42
CA HIS A 41 -1.89 -4.42 6.57
C HIS A 41 -3.22 -3.99 7.18
N GLY A 42 -3.45 -4.34 8.46
CA GLY A 42 -4.71 -4.09 9.16
C GLY A 42 -5.63 -5.29 9.05
N HIS A 43 -6.92 -5.05 8.76
CA HIS A 43 -7.88 -6.13 8.52
C HIS A 43 -7.79 -6.66 7.09
N SER A 44 -7.69 -7.98 6.95
CA SER A 44 -7.78 -8.70 5.68
C SER A 44 -9.11 -8.45 4.96
N LEU A 45 -9.20 -8.81 3.67
CA LEU A 45 -10.49 -8.73 2.97
C LEU A 45 -11.57 -9.57 3.66
N THR A 46 -11.24 -10.79 4.06
CA THR A 46 -12.16 -11.72 4.73
C THR A 46 -12.66 -11.18 6.07
N GLU A 47 -11.80 -10.57 6.88
CA GLU A 47 -12.23 -9.94 8.14
C GLU A 47 -13.15 -8.75 7.89
N ARG A 48 -12.86 -7.89 6.90
CA ARG A 48 -13.72 -6.74 6.56
C ARG A 48 -15.09 -7.18 6.04
N GLN A 49 -15.14 -8.25 5.24
CA GLN A 49 -16.39 -8.86 4.79
C GLN A 49 -17.17 -9.47 5.96
N LYS A 50 -16.48 -10.21 6.86
CA LYS A 50 -17.11 -10.76 8.06
C LYS A 50 -17.67 -9.65 8.97
N GLN A 51 -16.91 -8.58 9.20
CA GLN A 51 -17.37 -7.41 9.98
C GLN A 51 -18.63 -6.78 9.39
N LEU A 52 -18.76 -6.71 8.05
CA LEU A 52 -19.98 -6.21 7.40
C LEU A 52 -21.19 -7.12 7.70
N GLU A 53 -21.04 -8.44 7.57
CA GLU A 53 -22.13 -9.38 7.85
C GLU A 53 -22.48 -9.47 9.35
N ASP A 54 -21.48 -9.40 10.24
CA ASP A 54 -21.66 -9.31 11.69
C ASP A 54 -22.44 -8.03 12.09
N LEU A 55 -22.29 -6.92 11.35
CA LEU A 55 -23.07 -5.68 11.54
C LEU A 55 -24.50 -5.76 10.99
N LYS A 56 -24.70 -6.48 9.88
CA LYS A 56 -26.03 -6.70 9.26
C LYS A 56 -26.90 -7.64 10.09
N LYS A 57 -26.32 -8.68 10.71
CA LYS A 57 -27.06 -9.73 11.42
C LYS A 57 -28.07 -9.19 12.47
N PRO A 58 -27.73 -8.25 13.37
CA PRO A 58 -28.70 -7.71 14.32
C PRO A 58 -29.82 -6.88 13.66
N ILE A 59 -29.58 -6.30 12.48
CA ILE A 59 -30.63 -5.61 11.72
C ILE A 59 -31.62 -6.62 11.13
N GLN A 60 -31.12 -7.71 10.55
CA GLN A 60 -31.95 -8.80 10.04
C GLN A 60 -32.76 -9.48 11.17
N GLU A 61 -32.17 -9.65 12.35
CA GLU A 61 -32.90 -10.09 13.55
C GLU A 61 -34.02 -9.12 13.93
N MET A 62 -33.77 -7.80 13.90
CA MET A 62 -34.82 -6.80 14.13
C MET A 62 -35.92 -6.90 13.07
N MET A 63 -35.57 -6.98 11.78
CA MET A 63 -36.57 -7.08 10.70
C MET A 63 -37.53 -8.25 10.93
N ASN A 64 -37.02 -9.42 11.32
CA ASN A 64 -37.86 -10.59 11.60
C ASN A 64 -38.86 -10.35 12.75
N VAL A 65 -38.45 -9.68 13.82
CA VAL A 65 -39.35 -9.32 14.95
C VAL A 65 -40.45 -8.35 14.51
N PHE A 66 -40.10 -7.37 13.66
CA PHE A 66 -41.05 -6.34 13.21
C PHE A 66 -41.92 -6.77 12.02
N LEU A 67 -41.58 -7.84 11.29
CA LEU A 67 -42.42 -8.42 10.24
C LEU A 67 -43.67 -9.14 10.78
N GLU A 68 -43.68 -9.52 12.06
CA GLU A 68 -44.83 -10.16 12.73
C GLU A 68 -45.83 -9.13 13.31
N VAL A 69 -45.51 -7.82 13.21
CA VAL A 69 -46.34 -6.71 13.71
C VAL A 69 -47.39 -6.31 12.67
N ASP A 70 -48.67 -6.60 12.94
CA ASP A 70 -49.78 -6.07 12.16
C ASP A 70 -49.92 -4.54 12.34
N GLU A 71 -50.15 -3.80 11.25
CA GLU A 71 -50.29 -2.33 11.26
C GLU A 71 -51.40 -1.83 12.19
N SER A 72 -52.37 -2.68 12.53
CA SER A 72 -53.48 -2.35 13.43
C SER A 72 -53.10 -2.32 14.91
N GLN A 73 -51.96 -2.90 15.29
CA GLN A 73 -51.58 -3.12 16.69
C GLN A 73 -50.68 -2.00 17.23
N ASN A 74 -50.96 -1.53 18.44
CA ASN A 74 -50.10 -0.57 19.13
C ASN A 74 -48.83 -1.29 19.61
N MET A 75 -47.64 -0.74 19.31
CA MET A 75 -46.32 -1.22 19.77
C MET A 75 -46.27 -1.62 21.24
N ASN A 76 -46.95 -0.87 22.12
CA ASN A 76 -46.99 -1.13 23.56
C ASN A 76 -47.72 -2.46 23.92
N THR A 77 -48.46 -3.05 22.99
CA THR A 77 -49.20 -4.31 23.15
C THR A 77 -48.44 -5.54 22.67
N ILE A 78 -47.41 -5.35 21.83
CA ILE A 78 -46.75 -6.43 21.09
C ILE A 78 -45.43 -6.80 21.76
N ILE A 79 -44.63 -5.80 22.12
CA ILE A 79 -43.29 -5.99 22.64
C ILE A 79 -43.28 -5.76 24.15
N ASN A 80 -43.01 -6.84 24.90
CA ASN A 80 -42.84 -6.80 26.35
C ASN A 80 -41.61 -5.94 26.75
N ASP A 81 -41.55 -5.46 27.99
CA ASP A 81 -40.52 -4.48 28.39
C ASP A 81 -39.07 -5.00 28.27
N VAL A 82 -38.86 -6.33 28.39
CA VAL A 82 -37.53 -6.95 28.26
C VAL A 82 -37.07 -6.92 26.81
N GLU A 83 -37.93 -7.36 25.90
CA GLU A 83 -37.67 -7.36 24.46
C GLU A 83 -37.57 -5.93 23.92
N ARG A 84 -38.40 -4.99 24.42
CA ARG A 84 -38.34 -3.57 24.03
C ARG A 84 -36.98 -2.96 24.39
N LYS A 85 -36.45 -3.33 25.56
CA LYS A 85 -35.10 -2.93 25.97
C LYS A 85 -34.03 -3.54 25.06
N GLU A 86 -34.13 -4.82 24.68
CA GLU A 86 -33.20 -5.44 23.73
C GLU A 86 -33.20 -4.72 22.37
N GLN A 87 -34.38 -4.39 21.81
CA GLN A 87 -34.45 -3.65 20.55
C GLN A 87 -33.86 -2.23 20.68
N VAL A 88 -34.11 -1.54 21.79
CA VAL A 88 -33.48 -0.25 22.08
C VAL A 88 -31.95 -0.36 22.15
N ASP A 89 -31.41 -1.37 22.83
CA ASP A 89 -29.96 -1.59 22.95
C ASP A 89 -29.34 -1.96 21.58
N LYS A 90 -30.02 -2.75 20.75
CA LYS A 90 -29.63 -3.03 19.35
C LYS A 90 -29.62 -1.75 18.50
N LEU A 91 -30.66 -0.92 18.55
CA LEU A 91 -30.70 0.36 17.82
C LEU A 91 -29.60 1.33 18.30
N PHE A 92 -29.32 1.39 19.60
CA PHE A 92 -28.21 2.17 20.15
C PHE A 92 -26.86 1.76 19.56
N PHE A 93 -26.59 0.46 19.53
CA PHE A 93 -25.36 -0.08 18.94
C PHE A 93 -25.25 0.28 17.44
N GLN A 94 -26.32 0.09 16.68
CA GLN A 94 -26.32 0.38 15.23
C GLN A 94 -26.15 1.88 14.97
N ARG A 95 -26.86 2.74 15.70
CA ARG A 95 -26.72 4.21 15.66
C ARG A 95 -25.28 4.67 15.94
N LYS A 96 -24.64 4.07 16.95
CA LYS A 96 -23.26 4.36 17.35
C LYS A 96 -22.26 3.92 16.27
N THR A 97 -22.49 2.79 15.63
CA THR A 97 -21.68 2.31 14.49
C THR A 97 -21.83 3.22 13.27
N ILE A 98 -23.05 3.59 12.87
CA ILE A 98 -23.28 4.54 11.76
C ILE A 98 -22.64 5.91 12.09
N SER A 99 -22.74 6.37 13.35
CA SER A 99 -22.06 7.59 13.82
C SER A 99 -20.53 7.53 13.65
N LEU A 100 -19.90 6.39 13.95
CA LEU A 100 -18.46 6.19 13.72
C LEU A 100 -18.14 6.18 12.21
N ASN A 101 -18.98 5.55 11.39
CA ASN A 101 -18.82 5.53 9.94
C ASN A 101 -18.91 6.94 9.32
N ILE A 102 -19.81 7.80 9.83
CA ILE A 102 -19.88 9.23 9.46
C ILE A 102 -18.56 9.95 9.77
N LEU A 103 -18.00 9.80 10.97
CA LEU A 103 -16.72 10.44 11.33
C LEU A 103 -15.56 9.94 10.47
N ASN A 104 -15.51 8.64 10.19
CA ASN A 104 -14.52 8.02 9.31
C ASN A 104 -14.67 8.47 7.85
N ALA A 105 -15.90 8.62 7.36
CA ALA A 105 -16.21 9.14 6.03
C ALA A 105 -15.81 10.63 5.90
N ARG A 106 -16.01 11.46 6.94
CA ARG A 106 -15.51 12.86 6.98
C ARG A 106 -13.98 12.91 6.92
N GLU A 107 -13.27 12.02 7.61
CA GLU A 107 -11.80 11.89 7.46
C GLU A 107 -11.37 11.42 6.07
N LEU A 108 -12.09 10.45 5.49
CA LEU A 108 -11.85 9.99 4.13
C LEU A 108 -12.03 11.14 3.13
N ARG A 109 -13.10 11.94 3.27
CA ARG A 109 -13.38 13.13 2.47
C ARG A 109 -12.21 14.11 2.48
N LYS A 110 -11.71 14.50 3.67
CA LYS A 110 -10.55 15.39 3.83
C LYS A 110 -9.32 14.86 3.10
N LYS A 111 -9.02 13.56 3.24
CA LYS A 111 -7.87 12.91 2.58
C LYS A 111 -8.02 12.92 1.05
N LYS A 112 -9.21 12.69 0.53
CA LYS A 112 -9.52 12.70 -0.92
C LYS A 112 -9.49 14.12 -1.49
N GLU A 113 -10.01 15.09 -0.76
CA GLU A 113 -9.97 16.51 -1.11
C GLU A 113 -8.53 17.04 -1.16
N TYR A 114 -7.72 16.74 -0.15
CA TYR A 114 -6.29 17.07 -0.15
C TYR A 114 -5.54 16.42 -1.33
N ALA A 115 -5.84 15.16 -1.64
CA ALA A 115 -5.27 14.46 -2.79
C ALA A 115 -5.72 15.10 -4.14
N ARG A 116 -6.99 15.51 -4.25
CA ARG A 116 -7.54 16.25 -5.39
C ARG A 116 -6.79 17.56 -5.60
N GLN A 117 -6.64 18.38 -4.54
CA GLN A 117 -5.92 19.65 -4.59
C GLN A 117 -4.46 19.46 -5.03
N LYS A 118 -3.76 18.45 -4.48
CA LYS A 118 -2.39 18.11 -4.87
C LYS A 118 -2.25 17.60 -6.31
N LEU A 119 -3.28 16.97 -6.88
CA LEU A 119 -3.30 16.60 -8.31
C LEU A 119 -3.55 17.81 -9.21
N ILE A 120 -4.43 18.73 -8.82
CA ILE A 120 -4.70 19.99 -9.52
C ILE A 120 -3.43 20.87 -9.56
N GLU A 121 -2.77 21.07 -8.41
CA GLU A 121 -1.48 21.78 -8.32
C GLU A 121 -0.41 21.20 -9.26
N ARG A 122 -0.33 19.87 -9.38
CA ARG A 122 0.61 19.17 -10.27
C ARG A 122 0.16 19.09 -11.73
N GLY A 123 -1.09 19.43 -12.01
CA GLY A 123 -1.76 19.25 -13.30
C GLY A 123 -1.84 20.50 -14.17
N GLY A 124 -1.35 21.65 -13.69
CA GLY A 124 -1.47 22.96 -14.36
C GLY A 124 -2.35 23.97 -13.64
N GLY A 125 -2.84 23.66 -12.44
CA GLY A 125 -3.66 24.59 -11.66
C GLY A 125 -5.08 24.71 -12.23
N SER A 126 -5.49 25.92 -12.62
CA SER A 126 -6.84 26.21 -13.11
C SER A 126 -7.22 25.40 -14.35
N ASP A 127 -6.27 25.12 -15.25
CA ASP A 127 -6.50 24.36 -16.49
C ASP A 127 -6.30 22.84 -16.36
N TRP A 128 -6.55 22.28 -15.16
CA TRP A 128 -6.37 20.85 -14.90
C TRP A 128 -7.20 19.93 -15.82
N LYS A 129 -8.27 20.45 -16.44
CA LYS A 129 -9.12 19.72 -17.39
C LYS A 129 -8.37 19.29 -18.65
N ASN A 130 -7.41 20.11 -19.10
CA ASN A 130 -6.52 19.79 -20.22
C ASN A 130 -5.21 19.11 -19.76
N GLY A 131 -5.02 18.97 -18.44
CA GLY A 131 -3.83 18.39 -17.83
C GLY A 131 -3.80 16.86 -17.86
N LYS A 132 -2.57 16.30 -17.86
CA LYS A 132 -2.26 14.85 -17.80
C LYS A 132 -2.90 14.06 -16.65
N TYR A 133 -3.53 14.72 -15.68
CA TYR A 133 -4.20 14.10 -14.53
C TYR A 133 -5.73 14.23 -14.57
N VAL A 134 -6.34 14.72 -15.66
CA VAL A 134 -7.79 14.95 -15.77
C VAL A 134 -8.63 13.76 -15.27
N PHE A 135 -8.36 12.54 -15.74
CA PHE A 135 -9.10 11.34 -15.30
C PHE A 135 -8.96 11.03 -13.80
N ALA A 136 -7.77 11.29 -13.23
CA ALA A 136 -7.53 11.07 -11.80
C ALA A 136 -8.26 12.14 -10.96
N ILE A 137 -8.27 13.40 -11.41
CA ILE A 137 -8.97 14.49 -10.74
C ILE A 137 -10.49 14.30 -10.83
N SER A 138 -11.03 13.98 -12.01
CA SER A 138 -12.46 13.66 -12.19
C SER A 138 -12.89 12.46 -11.35
N SER A 139 -12.06 11.40 -11.26
CA SER A 139 -12.32 10.26 -10.38
C SER A 139 -12.32 10.65 -8.90
N MET A 140 -11.49 11.60 -8.46
CA MET A 140 -11.53 12.12 -7.08
C MET A 140 -12.73 13.03 -6.83
N ILE A 141 -13.20 13.79 -7.82
CA ILE A 141 -14.42 14.60 -7.73
C ILE A 141 -15.64 13.71 -7.54
N ALA A 142 -15.80 12.68 -8.37
CA ALA A 142 -16.88 11.69 -8.22
C ALA A 142 -16.81 11.01 -6.84
N PHE A 143 -15.63 10.56 -6.41
CA PHE A 143 -15.46 9.91 -5.11
C PHE A 143 -15.76 10.84 -3.91
N VAL A 144 -15.53 12.16 -4.04
CA VAL A 144 -15.94 13.13 -3.01
C VAL A 144 -17.45 13.32 -3.00
N HIS A 145 -18.10 13.35 -4.17
CA HIS A 145 -19.56 13.37 -4.28
C HIS A 145 -20.21 12.12 -3.65
N ASP A 146 -19.68 10.93 -3.92
CA ASP A 146 -20.16 9.66 -3.34
C ASP A 146 -20.07 9.69 -1.79
N ILE A 147 -19.02 10.30 -1.23
CA ILE A 147 -18.89 10.50 0.22
C ILE A 147 -19.91 11.53 0.72
N ASP A 148 -20.12 12.63 0.01
CA ASP A 148 -21.06 13.69 0.43
C ASP A 148 -22.51 13.19 0.42
N GLU A 149 -22.91 12.42 -0.60
CA GLU A 149 -24.20 11.73 -0.64
C GLU A 149 -24.34 10.74 0.52
N TYR A 150 -23.32 9.90 0.76
CA TYR A 150 -23.30 8.99 1.90
C TYR A 150 -23.45 9.72 3.25
N LEU A 151 -22.73 10.83 3.45
CA LEU A 151 -22.81 11.61 4.67
C LEU A 151 -24.20 12.19 4.89
N GLN A 152 -24.83 12.74 3.85
CA GLN A 152 -26.19 13.28 3.94
C GLN A 152 -27.21 12.19 4.29
N GLN A 153 -27.17 11.04 3.61
CA GLN A 153 -28.07 9.90 3.86
C GLN A 153 -27.86 9.34 5.27
N SER A 154 -26.61 9.18 5.71
CA SER A 154 -26.27 8.66 7.05
C SER A 154 -26.73 9.60 8.17
N MET A 155 -26.66 10.91 7.96
CA MET A 155 -27.12 11.90 8.93
C MET A 155 -28.64 11.88 9.10
N ALA A 156 -29.40 11.76 8.01
CA ALA A 156 -30.84 11.57 8.07
C ALA A 156 -31.20 10.29 8.82
N LEU A 157 -30.55 9.18 8.46
CA LEU A 157 -30.77 7.88 9.09
C LEU A 157 -30.45 7.85 10.59
N VAL A 158 -29.39 8.54 11.04
CA VAL A 158 -29.08 8.67 12.47
C VAL A 158 -30.19 9.41 13.22
N ASP A 159 -30.79 10.43 12.64
CA ASP A 159 -31.93 11.14 13.24
C ASP A 159 -33.19 10.24 13.29
N GLU A 160 -33.44 9.42 12.27
CA GLU A 160 -34.56 8.46 12.27
C GLU A 160 -34.39 7.35 13.31
N ILE A 161 -33.19 6.77 13.44
CA ILE A 161 -32.88 5.80 14.50
C ILE A 161 -32.98 6.46 15.89
N THR A 162 -32.53 7.71 16.03
CA THR A 162 -32.68 8.48 17.28
C THR A 162 -34.15 8.66 17.65
N THR A 163 -34.99 8.99 16.66
CA THR A 163 -36.45 9.11 16.83
C THR A 163 -37.06 7.79 17.33
N CYS A 164 -36.73 6.68 16.68
CA CYS A 164 -37.22 5.35 17.07
C CYS A 164 -36.82 4.98 18.51
N ILE A 165 -35.56 5.20 18.89
CA ILE A 165 -35.07 4.96 20.27
C ILE A 165 -35.87 5.79 21.29
N CYS A 166 -36.11 7.08 21.03
CA CYS A 166 -36.83 7.96 21.94
C CYS A 166 -38.26 7.46 22.17
N CYS A 167 -38.96 7.07 21.10
CA CYS A 167 -40.36 6.66 21.19
C CYS A 167 -40.52 5.27 21.83
N LEU A 168 -39.58 4.34 21.60
CA LEU A 168 -39.53 3.05 22.30
C LEU A 168 -39.31 3.21 23.81
N LYS A 169 -38.50 4.19 24.23
CA LYS A 169 -38.29 4.49 25.66
C LYS A 169 -39.51 5.12 26.34
N LEU A 170 -40.23 6.00 25.64
CA LEU A 170 -41.25 6.87 26.24
C LEU A 170 -42.70 6.44 26.03
N SER A 171 -42.96 5.22 25.53
CA SER A 171 -44.33 4.76 25.21
C SER A 171 -45.13 5.72 24.31
N GLY A 172 -44.45 6.54 23.50
CA GLY A 172 -45.03 7.49 22.55
C GLY A 172 -45.04 8.98 22.93
N THR A 173 -44.56 9.40 24.10
CA THR A 173 -44.63 10.81 24.57
C THR A 173 -43.44 11.71 24.18
N SER A 174 -42.51 11.25 23.34
CA SER A 174 -41.23 11.94 23.11
C SER A 174 -41.33 13.28 22.38
N THR A 175 -40.89 14.35 23.03
CA THR A 175 -40.73 15.69 22.44
C THR A 175 -39.44 15.85 21.64
N LEU A 176 -39.17 14.95 20.68
CA LEU A 176 -38.05 15.14 19.75
C LEU A 176 -38.34 16.33 18.82
N ILE A 177 -37.33 17.16 18.55
CA ILE A 177 -37.41 18.20 17.51
C ILE A 177 -36.97 17.60 16.18
N THR A 178 -37.85 17.62 15.18
CA THR A 178 -37.56 17.13 13.82
C THR A 178 -36.93 18.18 12.91
N GLN A 179 -37.12 19.47 13.23
CA GLN A 179 -36.53 20.61 12.49
C GLN A 179 -35.06 20.85 12.86
N ASP A 180 -34.36 21.68 12.08
CA ASP A 180 -33.00 22.18 12.36
C ASP A 180 -32.98 23.40 13.29
N VAL A 181 -34.16 23.88 13.70
CA VAL A 181 -34.36 25.06 14.54
C VAL A 181 -35.16 24.68 15.78
N MET A 182 -34.85 25.32 16.91
CA MET A 182 -35.55 25.13 18.17
C MET A 182 -35.60 26.44 18.96
N ASP A 183 -36.77 26.77 19.49
CA ASP A 183 -36.85 27.74 20.58
C ASP A 183 -36.54 27.00 21.90
N LEU A 184 -35.35 27.27 22.43
CA LEU A 184 -34.83 26.64 23.63
C LEU A 184 -35.51 27.21 24.89
N ASP A 185 -35.78 28.53 24.90
CA ASP A 185 -36.42 29.21 26.03
C ASP A 185 -37.91 28.78 26.19
N LYS A 186 -38.55 28.32 25.11
CA LYS A 186 -39.89 27.69 25.16
C LYS A 186 -39.87 26.19 25.51
N SER A 187 -38.70 25.56 25.71
CA SER A 187 -38.63 24.11 25.95
C SER A 187 -38.97 23.74 27.40
N PRO A 188 -39.93 22.82 27.64
CA PRO A 188 -40.24 22.36 29.00
C PRO A 188 -39.08 21.58 29.66
N ASN A 189 -38.11 21.11 28.86
CA ASN A 189 -36.97 20.31 29.31
C ASN A 189 -35.67 21.14 29.49
N TYR A 190 -35.77 22.47 29.39
CA TYR A 190 -34.68 23.40 29.67
C TYR A 190 -35.02 24.29 30.87
N ARG A 191 -34.01 24.62 31.68
CA ARG A 191 -34.10 25.51 32.85
C ARG A 191 -32.92 26.47 32.83
N LYS A 192 -33.24 27.71 32.46
CA LYS A 192 -32.31 28.85 32.45
C LYS A 192 -32.08 29.34 33.87
N ILE A 193 -30.90 29.89 34.16
CA ILE A 193 -30.67 30.60 35.42
C ILE A 193 -31.46 31.92 35.39
N GLU A 194 -32.42 32.08 36.31
CA GLU A 194 -33.15 33.32 36.53
C GLU A 194 -32.45 34.24 37.55
N HIS A 195 -32.58 35.55 37.38
CA HIS A 195 -32.05 36.53 38.33
C HIS A 195 -33.11 36.89 39.38
N SER A 196 -33.19 36.12 40.46
CA SER A 196 -34.01 36.46 41.63
C SER A 196 -33.37 36.07 42.97
N GLY A 197 -33.59 36.89 44.00
CA GLY A 197 -33.16 36.62 45.38
C GLY A 197 -31.65 36.69 45.62
N ASN A 198 -31.20 35.94 46.64
CA ASN A 198 -29.79 35.66 46.91
C ASN A 198 -29.45 34.30 46.26
N PRO A 199 -28.84 34.26 45.07
CA PRO A 199 -28.58 33.00 44.36
C PRO A 199 -27.57 32.11 45.10
N THR A 200 -27.72 30.78 45.00
CA THR A 200 -26.63 29.84 45.31
C THR A 200 -25.50 30.01 44.29
N SER A 201 -24.29 29.52 44.57
CA SER A 201 -23.17 29.64 43.61
C SER A 201 -23.49 28.99 42.25
N ARG A 202 -24.31 27.93 42.24
CA ARG A 202 -24.81 27.25 41.03
C ARG A 202 -25.89 28.04 40.29
N GLN A 203 -26.50 29.04 40.93
CA GLN A 203 -27.45 29.99 40.32
C GLN A 203 -26.79 31.31 39.87
N VAL A 204 -25.47 31.49 40.06
CA VAL A 204 -24.76 32.67 39.56
C VAL A 204 -24.43 32.50 38.08
N LYS A 205 -25.17 33.18 37.20
CA LYS A 205 -25.04 33.09 35.74
C LYS A 205 -23.59 33.24 35.29
N GLN A 206 -23.11 32.30 34.46
CA GLN A 206 -21.77 32.36 33.88
C GLN A 206 -21.53 33.67 33.12
N ARG A 207 -20.27 34.14 33.12
CA ARG A 207 -19.84 35.42 32.53
C ARG A 207 -20.45 36.69 33.19
N SER A 208 -21.22 36.57 34.27
CA SER A 208 -21.59 37.72 35.11
C SER A 208 -20.38 38.29 35.86
N LEU A 209 -20.50 39.52 36.36
CA LEU A 209 -19.44 40.16 37.16
C LEU A 209 -19.10 39.34 38.41
N GLU A 210 -20.11 38.82 39.11
CA GLU A 210 -19.92 37.96 40.28
C GLU A 210 -19.18 36.67 39.92
N TRP A 211 -19.56 36.02 38.81
CA TRP A 211 -18.88 34.81 38.33
C TRP A 211 -17.39 35.07 38.03
N PHE A 212 -17.06 36.21 37.42
CA PHE A 212 -15.66 36.62 37.20
C PHE A 212 -14.93 36.89 38.52
N GLU A 213 -15.56 37.61 39.46
CA GLU A 213 -14.96 37.93 40.76
C GLU A 213 -14.62 36.65 41.54
N GLN A 214 -15.57 35.70 41.64
CA GLN A 214 -15.38 34.47 42.39
C GLN A 214 -14.32 33.57 41.74
N ARG A 215 -14.27 33.51 40.41
CA ARG A 215 -13.21 32.79 39.70
C ARG A 215 -11.83 33.44 39.83
N SER A 216 -11.75 34.76 40.03
CA SER A 216 -10.47 35.45 40.25
C SER A 216 -9.83 35.14 41.61
N LYS A 217 -10.63 34.70 42.59
CA LYS A 217 -10.17 34.30 43.94
C LYS A 217 -9.52 32.91 43.94
N ALA A 218 -9.81 32.07 42.95
CA ALA A 218 -9.30 30.70 42.87
C ALA A 218 -7.88 30.63 42.30
N ARG A 219 -7.08 29.66 42.79
CA ARG A 219 -5.73 29.38 42.23
C ARG A 219 -5.81 28.63 40.90
N ILE A 220 -6.84 27.81 40.73
CA ILE A 220 -7.05 26.94 39.56
C ILE A 220 -8.54 26.94 39.21
N ALA A 221 -8.84 26.95 37.91
CA ALA A 221 -10.17 26.63 37.42
C ALA A 221 -10.15 25.25 36.72
N GLY A 222 -11.27 24.53 36.65
CA GLY A 222 -11.36 23.24 35.95
C GLY A 222 -10.76 23.26 34.54
N SER A 223 -11.14 24.27 33.75
CA SER A 223 -10.63 24.49 32.40
C SER A 223 -9.14 24.90 32.32
N THR A 224 -8.52 25.31 33.42
CA THR A 224 -7.08 25.65 33.50
C THR A 224 -6.23 24.57 34.18
N MET A 225 -6.82 23.57 34.83
CA MET A 225 -6.11 22.51 35.56
C MET A 225 -5.03 21.81 34.71
N TYR A 226 -5.34 21.51 33.45
CA TYR A 226 -4.39 20.89 32.52
C TYR A 226 -3.14 21.77 32.25
N VAL A 227 -3.31 23.09 32.25
CA VAL A 227 -2.22 24.07 32.07
C VAL A 227 -1.45 24.28 33.37
N ALA A 228 -2.15 24.39 34.50
CA ALA A 228 -1.56 24.56 35.84
C ALA A 228 -0.62 23.39 36.21
N LEU A 229 -0.94 22.17 35.79
CA LEU A 229 -0.09 20.99 35.98
C LEU A 229 1.09 20.88 34.99
N GLY A 230 1.21 21.82 34.05
CA GLY A 230 2.29 21.85 33.06
C GLY A 230 2.16 20.82 31.93
N LEU A 231 1.03 20.11 31.81
CA LEU A 231 0.77 19.11 30.77
C LEU A 231 0.78 19.74 29.35
N ASP A 232 0.47 21.04 29.29
CA ASP A 232 0.50 21.87 28.08
C ASP A 232 1.87 22.57 27.84
N GLY A 233 2.87 22.27 28.68
CA GLY A 233 4.24 22.76 28.61
C GLY A 233 4.59 23.83 29.64
N LEU A 234 5.87 23.87 30.05
CA LEU A 234 6.40 24.74 31.09
C LEU A 234 6.15 26.24 30.85
N ALA A 235 6.15 26.69 29.60
CA ALA A 235 5.89 28.09 29.27
C ALA A 235 4.47 28.52 29.69
N LYS A 236 3.45 27.75 29.30
CA LYS A 236 2.06 28.02 29.69
C LYS A 236 1.84 27.86 31.20
N GLN A 237 2.53 26.92 31.85
CA GLN A 237 2.50 26.77 33.30
C GLN A 237 3.05 28.00 34.03
N LYS A 238 4.17 28.56 33.54
CA LYS A 238 4.77 29.80 34.04
C LYS A 238 3.83 30.99 33.85
N ASP A 239 3.08 31.06 32.75
CA ASP A 239 2.11 32.12 32.50
C ASP A 239 0.88 31.98 33.42
N HIS A 240 0.32 30.78 33.58
CA HIS A 240 -0.76 30.49 34.55
C HIS A 240 -0.36 30.90 35.97
N PHE A 241 0.84 30.52 36.41
CA PHE A 241 1.37 30.89 37.72
C PHE A 241 1.46 32.41 37.91
N VAL A 242 1.93 33.13 36.90
CA VAL A 242 2.09 34.59 36.97
C VAL A 242 0.75 35.32 37.12
N VAL A 243 -0.30 34.83 36.46
CA VAL A 243 -1.65 35.39 36.60
C VAL A 243 -2.27 35.04 37.96
N THR A 244 -2.27 33.75 38.34
CA THR A 244 -3.03 33.24 39.51
C THR A 244 -2.31 33.36 40.86
N VAL A 245 -0.99 33.49 40.87
CA VAL A 245 -0.18 33.68 42.10
C VAL A 245 0.47 35.05 42.12
N GLY A 246 0.94 35.55 40.97
CA GLY A 246 1.58 36.86 40.86
C GLY A 246 0.61 38.05 40.81
N GLY A 247 -0.70 37.81 40.65
CA GLY A 247 -1.72 38.86 40.60
C GLY A 247 -1.62 39.79 39.39
N LEU A 248 -0.78 39.47 38.40
CA LEU A 248 -0.68 40.24 37.16
C LEU A 248 -1.90 39.97 36.29
N HIS A 249 -2.50 41.04 35.75
CA HIS A 249 -3.58 40.91 34.77
C HIS A 249 -3.17 40.03 33.60
N GLU A 250 -4.12 39.21 33.13
CA GLU A 250 -3.92 38.32 31.99
C GLU A 250 -3.46 39.15 30.79
N ARG A 251 -2.35 38.72 30.14
CA ARG A 251 -1.85 39.41 28.93
C ARG A 251 -2.98 39.47 27.91
N THR A 252 -3.17 40.63 27.29
CA THR A 252 -4.18 40.84 26.23
C THR A 252 -4.12 39.71 25.21
N LYS A 253 -5.19 38.91 25.16
CA LYS A 253 -5.26 37.74 24.27
C LYS A 253 -5.12 38.19 22.81
N PRO A 254 -4.38 37.45 21.97
CA PRO A 254 -4.33 37.71 20.53
C PRO A 254 -5.74 37.74 19.95
N GLU A 255 -5.97 38.58 18.93
CA GLU A 255 -7.31 38.79 18.36
C GLU A 255 -7.92 37.48 17.82
N THR A 256 -7.09 36.60 17.28
CA THR A 256 -7.48 35.25 16.85
C THR A 256 -8.00 34.38 17.99
N VAL A 257 -7.50 34.56 19.22
CA VAL A 257 -7.97 33.84 20.41
C VAL A 257 -9.27 34.44 20.93
N LYS A 258 -9.43 35.77 20.88
CA LYS A 258 -10.71 36.43 21.23
C LYS A 258 -11.83 35.97 20.30
N ALA A 259 -11.61 36.01 18.99
CA ALA A 259 -12.59 35.56 17.99
C ALA A 259 -13.01 34.09 18.20
N VAL A 260 -12.09 33.21 18.63
CA VAL A 260 -12.42 31.82 19.04
C VAL A 260 -13.28 31.77 20.30
N MET A 261 -13.00 32.60 21.31
CA MET A 261 -13.78 32.66 22.55
C MET A 261 -15.18 33.27 22.34
N GLU A 262 -15.29 34.29 21.49
CA GLU A 262 -16.55 34.92 21.09
C GLU A 262 -17.40 33.95 20.26
N HIS A 263 -16.81 33.29 19.26
CA HIS A 263 -17.49 32.23 18.51
C HIS A 263 -17.99 31.11 19.42
N GLY A 264 -17.17 30.66 20.39
CA GLY A 264 -17.58 29.69 21.40
C GLY A 264 -18.81 30.14 22.18
N THR A 265 -18.77 31.38 22.68
CA THR A 265 -19.83 32.00 23.49
C THR A 265 -21.14 32.19 22.71
N LEU A 266 -21.07 32.64 21.46
CA LEU A 266 -22.27 32.89 20.64
C LEU A 266 -23.01 31.60 20.27
N ASN A 267 -22.29 30.49 20.10
CA ASN A 267 -22.86 29.21 19.63
C ASN A 267 -23.21 28.24 20.76
N GLU A 268 -22.88 28.55 22.02
CA GLU A 268 -23.17 27.74 23.21
C GLU A 268 -24.68 27.46 23.36
N ILE A 269 -25.52 28.44 23.03
CA ILE A 269 -26.99 28.28 23.04
C ILE A 269 -27.49 27.30 21.97
N HIS A 270 -26.75 27.10 20.88
CA HIS A 270 -27.05 26.10 19.85
C HIS A 270 -26.60 24.69 20.27
N ALA A 271 -25.48 24.59 21.01
CA ALA A 271 -25.07 23.37 21.68
C ALA A 271 -26.13 22.94 22.72
N ALA A 272 -26.61 23.87 23.54
CA ALA A 272 -27.70 23.62 24.50
C ALA A 272 -29.02 23.23 23.81
N ALA A 273 -29.40 23.90 22.71
CA ALA A 273 -30.56 23.50 21.90
C ALA A 273 -30.43 22.06 21.38
N THR A 274 -29.26 21.70 20.84
CA THR A 274 -28.98 20.34 20.37
C THR A 274 -29.02 19.32 21.51
N MET A 275 -28.49 19.67 22.68
CA MET A 275 -28.55 18.84 23.88
C MET A 275 -30.01 18.56 24.27
N VAL A 276 -30.86 19.57 24.38
CA VAL A 276 -32.26 19.42 24.84
C VAL A 276 -33.17 18.80 23.76
N GLY A 277 -32.99 19.15 22.49
CA GLY A 277 -33.89 18.72 21.40
C GLY A 277 -33.55 17.38 20.71
N LYS A 278 -32.30 16.92 20.81
CA LYS A 278 -31.81 15.69 20.14
C LYS A 278 -31.10 14.69 21.06
N VAL A 279 -30.23 15.16 21.95
CA VAL A 279 -29.37 14.27 22.77
C VAL A 279 -30.11 13.75 24.01
N LEU A 280 -30.64 14.66 24.82
CA LEU A 280 -31.35 14.37 26.07
C LEU A 280 -32.54 13.42 25.86
N PRO A 281 -33.44 13.61 24.87
CA PRO A 281 -34.58 12.70 24.64
C PRO A 281 -34.16 11.26 24.42
N MET A 282 -32.96 11.04 23.85
CA MET A 282 -32.44 9.71 23.57
C MET A 282 -31.76 9.09 24.80
N ILE A 283 -30.93 9.83 25.53
CA ILE A 283 -30.21 9.28 26.70
C ILE A 283 -31.11 9.18 27.94
N CYS A 284 -31.81 10.27 28.26
CA CYS A 284 -32.55 10.49 29.50
C CYS A 284 -33.82 11.32 29.19
N PRO A 285 -34.86 10.66 28.66
CA PRO A 285 -36.02 11.34 28.07
C PRO A 285 -36.91 12.15 29.02
N GLU A 286 -36.93 11.82 30.31
CA GLU A 286 -37.84 12.41 31.31
C GLU A 286 -37.16 13.54 32.11
N GLN A 287 -35.88 13.75 31.85
CA GLN A 287 -34.99 14.62 32.61
C GLN A 287 -34.86 15.99 31.94
N LYS A 288 -34.33 16.97 32.67
CA LYS A 288 -34.21 18.36 32.20
C LYS A 288 -32.76 18.85 32.25
N VAL A 289 -32.39 19.72 31.32
CA VAL A 289 -31.12 20.45 31.35
C VAL A 289 -31.27 21.74 32.15
N PHE A 290 -30.42 21.92 33.15
CA PHE A 290 -30.28 23.13 33.93
C PHE A 290 -28.98 23.83 33.54
N GLU A 291 -29.01 25.16 33.40
CA GLU A 291 -27.78 25.95 33.41
C GLU A 291 -27.10 25.90 34.79
N GLU A 292 -25.77 25.97 34.82
CA GLU A 292 -24.97 25.91 36.04
C GLU A 292 -24.03 27.13 36.14
N GLY A 293 -23.90 27.67 37.34
CA GLY A 293 -23.06 28.84 37.65
C GLY A 293 -21.60 28.48 37.95
N TYR A 294 -21.25 28.42 39.23
CA TYR A 294 -19.95 27.93 39.68
C TYR A 294 -20.02 27.11 40.97
N ILE A 295 -19.01 26.27 41.16
CA ILE A 295 -18.79 25.49 42.38
C ILE A 295 -17.34 25.70 42.79
N SER A 296 -17.12 26.20 44.01
CA SER A 296 -15.80 26.37 44.61
C SER A 296 -15.49 25.23 45.58
N MET A 297 -14.23 24.82 45.65
CA MET A 297 -13.72 23.90 46.66
C MET A 297 -12.52 24.50 47.40
N ASP A 298 -12.59 24.39 48.71
CA ASP A 298 -11.49 24.65 49.62
C ASP A 298 -10.47 23.50 49.56
N SER A 299 -9.19 23.84 49.55
CA SER A 299 -8.12 22.89 49.85
C SER A 299 -7.85 22.88 51.36
N THR A 300 -6.81 22.16 51.80
CA THR A 300 -6.42 22.13 53.22
C THR A 300 -5.99 23.48 53.78
N LYS A 301 -5.57 24.45 52.95
CA LYS A 301 -5.11 25.78 53.40
C LYS A 301 -5.79 26.97 52.72
N SER A 302 -6.26 26.82 51.48
CA SER A 302 -6.87 27.91 50.71
C SER A 302 -8.37 27.70 50.55
N LYS A 303 -9.16 28.68 51.02
CA LYS A 303 -10.58 28.75 50.66
C LYS A 303 -10.74 29.02 49.17
N SER A 304 -11.69 28.36 48.52
CA SER A 304 -11.91 28.42 47.07
C SER A 304 -10.65 28.16 46.23
N PHE A 305 -9.78 27.23 46.67
CA PHE A 305 -8.55 26.83 45.94
C PHE A 305 -8.82 26.53 44.47
N MET A 306 -9.88 25.75 44.20
CA MET A 306 -10.31 25.38 42.87
C MET A 306 -11.76 25.79 42.62
N VAL A 307 -12.06 26.21 41.38
CA VAL A 307 -13.41 26.55 40.93
C VAL A 307 -13.75 25.83 39.63
N VAL A 308 -14.99 25.36 39.49
CA VAL A 308 -15.54 24.86 38.22
C VAL A 308 -16.81 25.58 37.85
N SER A 309 -17.15 25.53 36.56
CA SER A 309 -18.35 26.12 35.98
C SER A 309 -18.77 25.22 34.82
N PRO A 310 -19.43 24.08 35.09
CA PRO A 310 -20.00 23.24 34.04
C PRO A 310 -20.99 24.08 33.23
N ASP A 311 -21.10 23.88 31.92
CA ASP A 311 -22.06 24.64 31.11
C ASP A 311 -23.53 24.29 31.44
N GLY A 312 -23.75 23.11 32.03
CA GLY A 312 -25.04 22.75 32.62
C GLY A 312 -25.01 21.44 33.38
N SER A 313 -26.19 20.97 33.78
CA SER A 313 -26.39 19.64 34.35
C SER A 313 -27.73 19.04 33.92
N VAL A 314 -27.84 17.71 34.01
CA VAL A 314 -29.09 16.97 33.80
C VAL A 314 -29.63 16.55 35.16
N ARG A 315 -30.88 16.92 35.47
CA ARG A 315 -31.55 16.60 36.75
C ARG A 315 -32.95 16.03 36.51
N ILE A 316 -33.53 15.41 37.55
CA ILE A 316 -34.91 14.89 37.52
C ILE A 316 -35.90 16.04 37.74
N ASP A 317 -35.60 16.89 38.72
CA ASP A 317 -36.41 18.02 39.16
C ASP A 317 -35.51 19.24 39.42
N ASP A 318 -36.06 20.29 40.02
CA ASP A 318 -35.31 21.51 40.31
C ASP A 318 -34.35 21.34 41.52
N ASN A 319 -34.37 20.19 42.22
CA ASN A 319 -33.46 19.91 43.34
C ASN A 319 -32.03 19.64 42.83
N GLU A 320 -31.09 20.37 43.37
CA GLU A 320 -29.66 20.23 43.12
C GLU A 320 -29.08 18.84 43.43
N GLU A 321 -29.70 18.08 44.35
CA GLU A 321 -29.27 16.72 44.72
C GLU A 321 -29.68 15.65 43.69
N THR A 322 -30.66 15.93 42.81
CA THR A 322 -31.09 14.97 41.77
C THR A 322 -30.26 15.06 40.48
N THR A 323 -29.05 15.65 40.57
CA THR A 323 -28.14 15.78 39.44
C THR A 323 -27.60 14.40 39.01
N ILE A 324 -27.83 14.04 37.75
CA ILE A 324 -27.44 12.74 37.17
C ILE A 324 -26.16 12.88 36.32
N PHE A 325 -26.08 13.95 35.53
CA PHE A 325 -24.93 14.26 34.68
C PHE A 325 -24.54 15.72 34.82
N ALA A 326 -23.24 15.99 34.74
CA ALA A 326 -22.73 17.30 34.35
C ALA A 326 -22.77 17.45 32.81
N ILE A 327 -22.70 18.66 32.29
CA ILE A 327 -22.65 18.94 30.84
C ILE A 327 -21.53 19.94 30.54
N GLU A 328 -20.78 19.69 29.46
CA GLU A 328 -19.78 20.58 28.90
C GLU A 328 -19.98 20.73 27.39
N TYR A 329 -20.05 21.97 26.91
CA TYR A 329 -20.21 22.35 25.51
C TYR A 329 -18.89 22.88 24.94
N LYS A 330 -18.55 22.48 23.71
CA LYS A 330 -17.47 23.12 22.93
C LYS A 330 -17.91 23.41 21.51
N CYS A 331 -17.86 24.68 21.11
CA CYS A 331 -18.19 25.13 19.76
C CYS A 331 -16.92 25.59 19.00
N PRO A 332 -16.17 24.67 18.33
CA PRO A 332 -14.95 25.03 17.60
C PRO A 332 -15.22 25.73 16.26
N ILE A 333 -14.28 26.59 15.83
CA ILE A 333 -14.36 27.32 14.54
C ILE A 333 -14.16 26.41 13.32
N TYR A 334 -13.27 25.42 13.39
CA TYR A 334 -12.80 24.70 12.21
C TYR A 334 -13.61 23.43 11.90
N ASP A 335 -13.67 22.49 12.84
CA ASP A 335 -14.36 21.22 12.65
C ASP A 335 -14.76 20.60 14.00
N VAL A 336 -15.70 19.65 13.97
CA VAL A 336 -16.04 18.80 15.11
C VAL A 336 -14.85 17.95 15.57
N GLN A 337 -14.89 17.53 16.82
CA GLN A 337 -13.89 16.64 17.40
C GLN A 337 -14.29 15.19 17.20
N HIS A 338 -13.66 14.53 16.22
CA HIS A 338 -13.93 13.11 15.93
C HIS A 338 -13.48 12.16 17.06
N HIS A 339 -12.62 12.64 17.96
CA HIS A 339 -12.16 11.94 19.15
C HIS A 339 -12.16 12.93 20.32
N PHE A 340 -12.44 12.46 21.53
CA PHE A 340 -12.39 13.30 22.72
C PHE A 340 -10.97 13.86 22.96
N PRO A 341 -10.78 15.19 23.06
CA PRO A 341 -9.46 15.76 23.27
C PRO A 341 -8.98 15.57 24.72
N ALA A 342 -7.90 14.82 24.90
CA ALA A 342 -7.27 14.53 26.19
C ALA A 342 -7.11 15.75 27.12
N ARG A 343 -6.88 16.95 26.55
CA ARG A 343 -6.76 18.22 27.30
C ARG A 343 -8.00 18.60 28.13
N TYR A 344 -9.19 18.12 27.75
CA TYR A 344 -10.44 18.41 28.47
C TYR A 344 -10.78 17.34 29.51
N LEU A 345 -10.05 16.20 29.55
CA LEU A 345 -10.37 15.11 30.49
C LEU A 345 -10.33 15.58 31.95
N LEU A 346 -9.32 16.36 32.34
CA LEU A 346 -9.22 16.91 33.69
C LEU A 346 -10.28 17.97 33.98
N GLN A 347 -10.73 18.74 32.98
CA GLN A 347 -11.85 19.67 33.15
C GLN A 347 -13.12 18.87 33.48
N CYS A 348 -13.45 17.89 32.65
CA CYS A 348 -14.65 17.07 32.84
C CYS A 348 -14.62 16.27 34.16
N LEU A 349 -13.49 15.64 34.49
CA LEU A 349 -13.32 14.91 35.76
C LEU A 349 -13.41 15.82 36.99
N SER A 350 -13.01 17.08 36.86
CA SER A 350 -13.23 18.09 37.89
C SER A 350 -14.73 18.30 38.10
N GLU A 351 -15.46 18.68 37.06
CA GLU A 351 -16.90 18.97 37.11
C GLU A 351 -17.70 17.76 37.62
N ILE A 352 -17.37 16.54 37.18
CA ILE A 352 -17.92 15.28 37.71
C ILE A 352 -17.73 15.18 39.23
N LYS A 353 -16.52 15.45 39.72
CA LYS A 353 -16.19 15.37 41.15
C LYS A 353 -16.88 16.45 41.98
N PHE A 354 -17.06 17.66 41.44
CA PHE A 354 -17.66 18.79 42.15
C PHE A 354 -19.19 18.76 42.17
N LEU A 355 -19.84 18.30 41.10
CA LEU A 355 -21.28 18.01 41.08
C LEU A 355 -21.63 16.66 41.76
N ASN A 356 -20.62 15.88 42.18
CA ASN A 356 -20.74 14.55 42.75
C ASN A 356 -21.59 13.57 41.90
N VAL A 357 -21.41 13.63 40.58
CA VAL A 357 -22.06 12.73 39.61
C VAL A 357 -21.14 11.56 39.22
N GLU A 358 -21.70 10.55 38.56
CA GLU A 358 -20.92 9.43 38.01
C GLU A 358 -20.40 9.68 36.59
N SER A 359 -20.95 10.66 35.87
CA SER A 359 -20.47 11.01 34.53
C SER A 359 -20.88 12.41 34.06
N LEU A 360 -20.24 12.87 32.98
CA LEU A 360 -20.50 14.13 32.29
C LEU A 360 -20.80 13.86 30.81
N ILE A 361 -21.71 14.62 30.23
CA ILE A 361 -21.97 14.65 28.79
C ILE A 361 -21.17 15.79 28.16
N TYR A 362 -20.20 15.44 27.34
CA TYR A 362 -19.38 16.37 26.57
C TYR A 362 -19.92 16.45 25.14
N LEU A 363 -20.39 17.62 24.72
CA LEU A 363 -20.98 17.85 23.41
C LEU A 363 -20.16 18.89 22.64
N CYS A 364 -19.58 18.46 21.52
CA CYS A 364 -18.85 19.33 20.61
C CYS A 364 -19.73 19.68 19.40
N TRP A 365 -20.17 20.94 19.34
CA TRP A 365 -21.18 21.44 18.39
C TRP A 365 -20.56 22.18 17.20
N ARG A 366 -21.10 21.93 16.01
CA ARG A 366 -20.94 22.71 14.78
C ARG A 366 -22.30 22.88 14.11
N PRO A 367 -22.51 23.88 13.22
CA PRO A 367 -23.79 24.06 12.55
C PRO A 367 -24.29 22.83 11.77
N ASP A 368 -23.37 22.03 11.23
CA ASP A 368 -23.66 20.84 10.42
C ASP A 368 -23.70 19.51 11.22
N LEU A 369 -23.09 19.47 12.40
CA LEU A 369 -22.84 18.23 13.14
C LEU A 369 -22.57 18.48 14.62
N SER A 370 -23.06 17.62 15.49
CA SER A 370 -22.60 17.53 16.88
C SER A 370 -22.02 16.16 17.19
N THR A 371 -20.94 16.11 17.95
CA THR A 371 -20.35 14.87 18.48
C THR A 371 -20.52 14.82 19.99
N VAL A 372 -20.97 13.69 20.53
CA VAL A 372 -21.26 13.53 21.96
C VAL A 372 -20.44 12.39 22.54
N PHE A 373 -19.80 12.67 23.66
CA PHE A 373 -19.04 11.72 24.47
C PHE A 373 -19.56 11.75 25.90
N LYS A 374 -19.57 10.59 26.57
CA LYS A 374 -19.82 10.47 28.00
C LYS A 374 -18.48 10.23 28.70
N VAL A 375 -18.10 11.13 29.59
CA VAL A 375 -16.91 11.00 30.43
C VAL A 375 -17.34 10.37 31.76
N ASN A 376 -16.81 9.20 32.09
CA ASN A 376 -17.11 8.49 33.34
C ASN A 376 -16.19 8.94 34.47
N ARG A 377 -16.66 8.85 35.71
CA ARG A 377 -15.92 9.19 36.93
C ARG A 377 -14.64 8.36 37.07
N ASN A 378 -13.49 9.03 37.01
CA ASN A 378 -12.19 8.45 37.36
C ASN A 378 -11.60 9.18 38.58
N SER A 379 -12.03 8.75 39.77
CA SER A 379 -11.63 9.35 41.05
C SER A 379 -10.12 9.23 41.33
N MET A 380 -9.44 8.20 40.82
CA MET A 380 -7.99 8.01 41.01
C MET A 380 -7.20 9.04 40.19
N LEU A 381 -7.51 9.17 38.90
CA LEU A 381 -6.86 10.13 38.02
C LEU A 381 -7.11 11.58 38.49
N PHE A 382 -8.35 11.91 38.84
CA PHE A 382 -8.67 13.22 39.39
C PHE A 382 -7.87 13.49 40.67
N LYS A 383 -7.87 12.57 41.64
CA LYS A 383 -7.14 12.73 42.90
C LYS A 383 -5.64 12.96 42.65
N LYS A 384 -5.01 12.13 41.81
CA LYS A 384 -3.60 12.28 41.44
C LYS A 384 -3.29 13.66 40.84
N ALA A 385 -4.15 14.15 39.95
CA ALA A 385 -4.01 15.48 39.35
C ALA A 385 -4.25 16.61 40.37
N PHE A 386 -5.23 16.45 41.26
CA PHE A 386 -5.59 17.44 42.29
C PHE A 386 -4.53 17.54 43.38
N ASP A 387 -4.04 16.41 43.90
CA ASP A 387 -2.97 16.36 44.90
C ASP A 387 -1.68 17.01 44.36
N LEU A 388 -1.34 16.77 43.08
CA LEU A 388 -0.22 17.42 42.41
C LEU A 388 -0.41 18.95 42.28
N ALA A 389 -1.64 19.39 41.99
CA ALA A 389 -1.99 20.81 41.95
C ALA A 389 -1.90 21.49 43.33
N VAL A 390 -2.42 20.84 44.39
CA VAL A 390 -2.32 21.29 45.78
C VAL A 390 -0.85 21.43 46.19
N ASN A 391 0.00 20.45 45.87
CA ASN A 391 1.44 20.52 46.16
C ASN A 391 2.17 21.66 45.44
N MET A 392 1.70 22.08 44.26
CA MET A 392 2.28 23.18 43.49
C MET A 392 1.78 24.57 43.93
N TYR A 393 0.49 24.70 44.28
CA TYR A 393 -0.19 25.98 44.43
C TYR A 393 -0.77 26.27 45.83
N ASP A 394 -0.97 25.26 46.69
CA ASP A 394 -1.50 25.39 48.05
C ASP A 394 -0.40 25.28 49.14
N VAL A 395 0.67 26.03 48.90
CA VAL A 395 1.79 26.19 49.82
C VAL A 395 1.93 27.65 50.21
N GLU A 396 2.46 27.95 51.40
CA GLU A 396 2.50 29.31 51.97
C GLU A 396 3.14 30.33 51.02
N LYS A 397 4.18 29.91 50.29
CA LYS A 397 4.89 30.71 49.29
C LYS A 397 5.13 29.87 48.03
N PRO A 398 4.16 29.80 47.10
CA PRO A 398 4.31 29.04 45.87
C PRO A 398 5.49 29.59 45.06
N LYS A 399 6.30 28.69 44.49
CA LYS A 399 7.46 29.09 43.68
C LYS A 399 7.13 28.95 42.21
N ARG A 400 7.50 29.96 41.41
CA ARG A 400 7.31 29.93 39.95
C ARG A 400 8.03 28.70 39.37
N PRO A 401 7.36 27.84 38.60
CA PRO A 401 7.97 26.60 38.10
C PRO A 401 9.16 26.90 37.19
N THR A 402 10.32 26.31 37.48
CA THR A 402 11.55 26.46 36.68
C THR A 402 11.79 25.29 35.73
N LYS A 403 11.33 24.09 36.11
CA LYS A 403 11.21 22.86 35.32
C LYS A 403 9.79 22.27 35.48
N LEU A 404 9.41 21.33 34.61
CA LEU A 404 8.22 20.50 34.86
C LEU A 404 8.51 19.54 36.04
N ALA A 405 7.45 19.11 36.73
CA ALA A 405 7.54 18.02 37.69
C ALA A 405 7.70 16.68 36.94
N ASP A 406 8.39 15.72 37.54
CA ASP A 406 8.69 14.45 36.87
C ASP A 406 7.40 13.62 36.70
N GLU A 407 6.46 13.78 37.64
CA GLU A 407 5.10 13.23 37.65
C GLU A 407 4.21 13.80 36.53
N THR A 408 4.47 15.03 36.05
CA THR A 408 3.69 15.67 34.97
C THR A 408 3.72 14.83 33.69
N ASN A 409 4.87 14.22 33.36
CA ASN A 409 4.99 13.39 32.15
C ASN A 409 4.21 12.08 32.28
N VAL A 410 4.28 11.43 33.45
CA VAL A 410 3.53 10.20 33.74
C VAL A 410 2.01 10.47 33.65
N LEU A 411 1.56 11.54 34.31
CA LEU A 411 0.16 11.96 34.29
C LEU A 411 -0.31 12.31 32.86
N LYS A 412 0.56 12.91 32.03
CA LYS A 412 0.24 13.22 30.64
C LYS A 412 0.03 11.97 29.80
N THR A 413 0.86 10.93 29.95
CA THR A 413 0.69 9.65 29.25
C THR A 413 -0.64 9.00 29.65
N GLU A 414 -0.88 8.88 30.96
CA GLU A 414 -2.10 8.31 31.54
C GLU A 414 -3.38 9.02 31.06
N ILE A 415 -3.39 10.36 31.01
CA ILE A 415 -4.51 11.15 30.47
C ILE A 415 -4.75 10.86 28.98
N ASN A 416 -3.69 10.75 28.17
CA ASN A 416 -3.80 10.48 26.73
C ASN A 416 -4.27 9.05 26.43
N GLU A 417 -3.91 8.09 27.28
CA GLU A 417 -4.39 6.71 27.19
C GLU A 417 -5.86 6.64 27.59
N LEU A 418 -6.20 7.11 28.80
CA LEU A 418 -7.56 7.04 29.33
C LEU A 418 -8.57 7.82 28.48
N SER A 419 -8.18 8.95 27.87
CA SER A 419 -9.03 9.70 26.93
C SER A 419 -9.46 8.92 25.67
N ARG A 420 -8.83 7.77 25.40
CA ARG A 420 -9.14 6.86 24.28
C ARG A 420 -9.77 5.54 24.74
N THR A 421 -9.92 5.32 26.05
CA THR A 421 -10.52 4.09 26.59
C THR A 421 -12.03 4.25 26.76
N ASN A 422 -12.82 3.30 26.23
CA ASN A 422 -14.28 3.30 26.37
C ASN A 422 -14.75 3.25 27.85
N SER A 423 -13.90 2.79 28.78
CA SER A 423 -14.22 2.79 30.21
C SER A 423 -14.21 4.19 30.83
N THR A 424 -13.33 5.09 30.37
CA THR A 424 -13.25 6.47 30.88
C THR A 424 -14.01 7.46 29.98
N VAL A 425 -13.96 7.28 28.67
CA VAL A 425 -14.62 8.13 27.69
C VAL A 425 -15.34 7.26 26.67
N GLU A 426 -16.66 7.24 26.75
CA GLU A 426 -17.51 6.54 25.79
C GLU A 426 -17.99 7.50 24.69
N PHE A 427 -17.83 7.12 23.42
CA PHE A 427 -18.52 7.81 22.32
C PHE A 427 -20.00 7.44 22.30
N ILE A 428 -20.90 8.43 22.42
CA ILE A 428 -22.36 8.23 22.40
C ILE A 428 -22.90 8.31 20.97
N GLY A 429 -22.32 9.17 20.14
CA GLY A 429 -22.65 9.25 18.72
C GLY A 429 -22.50 10.64 18.12
N VAL A 430 -22.86 10.70 16.84
CA VAL A 430 -23.08 11.92 16.07
C VAL A 430 -24.56 12.29 16.18
N PHE A 431 -24.87 13.58 16.15
CA PHE A 431 -26.23 14.10 16.11
C PHE A 431 -26.31 15.21 15.07
N ARG A 432 -27.47 15.36 14.42
CA ARG A 432 -27.75 16.56 13.64
C ARG A 432 -27.87 17.74 14.60
N SER A 433 -27.14 18.82 14.31
CA SER A 433 -27.14 20.00 15.15
C SER A 433 -28.42 20.80 15.00
N LEU A 434 -28.89 21.35 16.12
CA LEU A 434 -29.95 22.34 16.15
C LEU A 434 -29.35 23.75 16.24
N THR A 435 -30.04 24.69 15.63
CA THR A 435 -29.82 26.13 15.81
C THR A 435 -30.93 26.70 16.69
N HIS A 436 -30.58 27.64 17.56
CA HIS A 436 -31.57 28.29 18.41
C HIS A 436 -32.24 29.46 17.67
N ASN A 437 -33.57 29.52 17.69
CA ASN A 437 -34.35 30.59 17.07
C ASN A 437 -35.61 30.89 17.88
N TYR A 438 -35.70 32.10 18.45
CA TYR A 438 -36.84 32.60 19.25
C TYR A 438 -38.19 32.60 18.53
N SER A 439 -38.19 32.57 17.20
CA SER A 439 -39.40 32.53 16.36
C SER A 439 -39.78 31.12 15.89
N ALA A 440 -39.01 30.09 16.28
CA ALA A 440 -39.35 28.72 15.93
C ALA A 440 -40.59 28.25 16.70
N ASN A 441 -41.55 27.68 15.97
CA ASN A 441 -42.55 26.81 16.56
C ASN A 441 -41.92 25.43 16.74
N ASN A 442 -41.74 24.99 17.98
CA ASN A 442 -41.22 23.66 18.29
C ASN A 442 -42.22 22.60 17.82
N ILE A 443 -42.04 22.09 16.59
CA ILE A 443 -42.85 20.98 16.07
C ILE A 443 -42.30 19.68 16.62
N HIS A 444 -43.14 19.01 17.41
CA HIS A 444 -42.90 17.66 17.93
C HIS A 444 -43.72 16.66 17.11
N ASP A 445 -43.08 15.62 16.57
CA ASP A 445 -43.77 14.52 15.91
C ASP A 445 -43.91 13.36 16.91
N ALA A 446 -45.13 13.19 17.45
CA ALA A 446 -45.40 12.27 18.55
C ALA A 446 -45.96 10.93 18.04
N GLY A 447 -45.11 9.90 18.03
CA GLY A 447 -45.49 8.49 18.16
C GLY A 447 -46.18 7.79 16.97
N LYS A 448 -46.96 8.50 16.15
CA LYS A 448 -47.78 7.88 15.08
C LYS A 448 -47.03 7.51 13.80
N PHE A 449 -45.82 8.05 13.60
CA PHE A 449 -45.09 7.94 12.33
C PHE A 449 -44.25 6.65 12.17
N ILE A 450 -44.19 5.81 13.20
CA ILE A 450 -42.99 5.00 13.47
C ILE A 450 -43.06 3.59 12.86
N LEU A 451 -44.18 2.88 13.02
CA LEU A 451 -44.30 1.49 12.57
C LEU A 451 -44.06 1.35 11.06
N ARG A 452 -44.77 2.13 10.24
CA ARG A 452 -44.64 2.11 8.76
C ARG A 452 -43.26 2.53 8.25
N ARG A 453 -42.45 3.20 9.06
CA ARG A 453 -41.11 3.66 8.67
C ARG A 453 -39.99 2.79 9.24
N PHE A 454 -40.29 1.87 10.16
CA PHE A 454 -39.27 1.05 10.80
C PHE A 454 -38.61 0.08 9.82
N ASP A 455 -39.38 -0.65 9.00
CA ASP A 455 -38.84 -1.54 7.96
C ASP A 455 -37.99 -0.79 6.91
N LEU A 456 -38.47 0.38 6.47
CA LEU A 456 -37.72 1.26 5.59
C LEU A 456 -36.39 1.70 6.23
N MET A 457 -36.41 2.13 7.49
CA MET A 457 -35.21 2.52 8.24
C MET A 457 -34.23 1.34 8.37
N LEU A 458 -34.69 0.13 8.70
CA LEU A 458 -33.83 -1.06 8.78
C LEU A 458 -33.20 -1.40 7.41
N THR A 459 -33.99 -1.31 6.34
CA THR A 459 -33.51 -1.49 4.95
C THR A 459 -32.47 -0.43 4.57
N GLU A 460 -32.70 0.83 4.95
CA GLU A 460 -31.73 1.93 4.77
C GLU A 460 -30.45 1.71 5.60
N MET A 461 -30.53 1.11 6.79
CA MET A 461 -29.35 0.73 7.59
C MET A 461 -28.49 -0.34 6.90
N LEU A 462 -29.12 -1.37 6.32
CA LEU A 462 -28.40 -2.36 5.51
C LEU A 462 -27.71 -1.70 4.31
N SER A 463 -28.44 -0.87 3.56
CA SER A 463 -27.89 -0.12 2.42
C SER A 463 -26.78 0.84 2.83
N ASN A 464 -26.88 1.48 4.01
CA ASN A 464 -25.87 2.38 4.55
C ASN A 464 -24.54 1.65 4.78
N TYR A 465 -24.56 0.46 5.37
CA TYR A 465 -23.35 -0.32 5.58
C TYR A 465 -22.72 -0.81 4.28
N GLU A 466 -23.52 -1.19 3.28
CA GLU A 466 -23.00 -1.58 1.97
C GLU A 466 -22.36 -0.40 1.22
N LYS A 467 -23.01 0.78 1.26
CA LYS A 467 -22.46 2.03 0.72
C LYS A 467 -21.15 2.42 1.43
N TYR A 468 -21.12 2.39 2.76
CA TYR A 468 -19.92 2.70 3.54
C TYR A 468 -18.79 1.71 3.27
N TYR A 469 -19.07 0.41 3.24
CA TYR A 469 -18.12 -0.62 2.85
C TYR A 469 -17.58 -0.33 1.44
N GLY A 470 -18.47 0.02 0.49
CA GLY A 470 -18.14 0.51 -0.85
C GLY A 470 -17.10 1.63 -0.88
N LEU A 471 -17.25 2.65 -0.03
CA LEU A 471 -16.30 3.77 0.11
C LEU A 471 -14.95 3.33 0.72
N GLN A 472 -14.92 2.27 1.52
CA GLN A 472 -13.69 1.70 2.09
C GLN A 472 -13.06 0.60 1.20
N ARG A 473 -13.67 0.24 0.06
CA ARG A 473 -13.12 -0.76 -0.86
C ARG A 473 -11.76 -0.30 -1.39
N ILE A 474 -10.81 -1.22 -1.38
CA ILE A 474 -9.49 -1.05 -2.00
C ILE A 474 -9.52 -1.91 -3.26
N PRO A 475 -9.92 -1.36 -4.42
CA PRO A 475 -10.01 -2.15 -5.65
C PRO A 475 -8.61 -2.59 -6.09
N ALA A 476 -8.49 -3.86 -6.44
CA ALA A 476 -7.27 -4.39 -7.04
C ALA A 476 -7.02 -3.79 -8.42
N THR A 477 -5.75 -3.72 -8.78
CA THR A 477 -5.28 -3.23 -10.08
C THR A 477 -4.52 -4.29 -10.87
N GLU A 478 -4.01 -5.33 -10.21
CA GLU A 478 -3.24 -6.41 -10.84
C GLU A 478 -3.52 -7.75 -10.15
N ALA A 479 -3.57 -8.85 -10.92
CA ALA A 479 -3.55 -10.21 -10.39
C ALA A 479 -2.10 -10.70 -10.41
N VAL A 480 -1.56 -11.08 -9.25
CA VAL A 480 -0.30 -11.82 -9.17
C VAL A 480 -0.63 -13.30 -9.33
N VAL A 481 0.05 -13.98 -10.26
CA VAL A 481 -0.07 -15.43 -10.46
C VAL A 481 1.26 -16.08 -10.16
N PHE A 482 1.28 -17.01 -9.22
CA PHE A 482 2.39 -17.89 -8.92
C PHE A 482 2.32 -19.13 -9.81
N LEU A 483 3.42 -19.40 -10.50
CA LEU A 483 3.58 -20.41 -11.54
C LEU A 483 4.74 -21.34 -11.17
N CYS A 484 4.49 -22.64 -11.02
CA CYS A 484 5.54 -23.65 -10.96
C CYS A 484 6.01 -23.97 -12.38
N CYS A 485 7.26 -23.63 -12.69
CA CYS A 485 7.93 -23.94 -13.95
C CYS A 485 8.81 -25.18 -13.78
N ASP A 486 8.65 -26.18 -14.65
CA ASP A 486 9.51 -27.38 -14.67
C ASP A 486 10.97 -26.97 -15.00
N LEU A 487 11.93 -27.39 -14.17
CA LEU A 487 13.35 -27.04 -14.36
C LEU A 487 13.98 -27.75 -15.57
N ASP A 488 13.44 -28.89 -16.00
CA ASP A 488 13.95 -29.67 -17.14
C ASP A 488 13.26 -29.31 -18.48
N ARG A 489 12.41 -28.27 -18.47
CA ARG A 489 11.66 -27.70 -19.61
C ARG A 489 12.40 -27.63 -20.95
N ILE A 490 13.70 -27.41 -20.96
CA ILE A 490 14.50 -27.23 -22.19
C ILE A 490 14.56 -28.54 -23.02
N TRP A 491 14.31 -29.69 -22.41
CA TRP A 491 14.62 -31.01 -22.99
C TRP A 491 13.39 -31.87 -23.33
N GLY A 492 12.19 -31.49 -22.87
CA GLY A 492 10.93 -32.19 -23.16
C GLY A 492 10.06 -31.43 -24.16
N LYS A 493 9.87 -31.99 -25.37
CA LYS A 493 9.05 -31.35 -26.43
C LYS A 493 7.55 -31.22 -26.12
N GLU A 494 7.05 -31.94 -25.11
CA GLU A 494 5.62 -32.07 -24.81
C GLU A 494 5.27 -31.71 -23.34
N THR A 495 6.18 -31.07 -22.59
CA THR A 495 5.94 -30.72 -21.18
C THR A 495 5.20 -29.39 -21.01
N VAL A 496 4.12 -29.39 -20.21
CA VAL A 496 3.37 -28.19 -19.78
C VAL A 496 4.35 -27.15 -19.20
N HIS A 497 4.39 -25.96 -19.82
CA HIS A 497 5.46 -24.99 -19.57
C HIS A 497 5.50 -24.40 -18.16
N SER A 498 4.33 -24.22 -17.55
CA SER A 498 4.16 -23.66 -16.22
C SER A 498 2.75 -23.95 -15.71
N VAL A 499 2.62 -24.43 -14.48
CA VAL A 499 1.29 -24.66 -13.86
C VAL A 499 1.03 -23.56 -12.82
N PRO A 500 -0.11 -22.83 -12.88
CA PRO A 500 -0.48 -21.89 -11.83
C PRO A 500 -0.79 -22.64 -10.54
N VAL A 501 -0.06 -22.32 -9.47
CA VAL A 501 -0.24 -22.95 -8.15
C VAL A 501 -0.95 -22.03 -7.16
N CYS A 502 -0.87 -20.71 -7.34
CA CYS A 502 -1.61 -19.74 -6.53
C CYS A 502 -1.85 -18.47 -7.36
N TRP A 503 -2.88 -17.71 -7.06
CA TRP A 503 -3.03 -16.34 -7.57
C TRP A 503 -3.75 -15.48 -6.54
N PHE A 504 -3.51 -14.16 -6.57
CA PHE A 504 -4.23 -13.21 -5.73
C PHE A 504 -4.29 -11.81 -6.35
N PRO A 505 -5.37 -11.05 -6.11
CA PRO A 505 -5.53 -9.68 -6.59
C PRO A 505 -4.84 -8.67 -5.65
N LYS A 506 -3.89 -7.89 -6.18
CA LYS A 506 -3.15 -6.85 -5.45
C LYS A 506 -3.48 -5.43 -5.91
N GLY A 507 -3.13 -4.46 -5.06
CA GLY A 507 -3.25 -3.04 -5.36
C GLY A 507 -2.10 -2.50 -6.23
N SER A 508 -2.04 -1.18 -6.32
CA SER A 508 -0.97 -0.45 -7.04
C SER A 508 0.41 -0.62 -6.42
N SER A 509 0.49 -1.09 -5.17
CA SER A 509 1.72 -1.40 -4.45
C SER A 509 1.55 -2.69 -3.65
N LEU A 510 2.68 -3.39 -3.46
CA LEU A 510 2.83 -4.55 -2.60
C LEU A 510 4.24 -4.44 -2.01
N ASP A 511 4.37 -4.49 -0.69
CA ASP A 511 5.67 -4.38 -0.03
C ASP A 511 6.39 -5.74 0.00
N THR A 512 7.71 -5.68 0.21
CA THR A 512 8.58 -6.86 0.19
C THR A 512 8.35 -7.81 1.37
N CYS A 513 7.81 -7.33 2.50
CA CYS A 513 7.54 -8.18 3.66
C CYS A 513 6.31 -9.04 3.39
N THR A 514 5.20 -8.41 3.01
CA THR A 514 3.96 -9.10 2.62
C THR A 514 4.20 -10.08 1.48
N MET A 515 4.96 -9.68 0.45
CA MET A 515 5.29 -10.59 -0.66
C MET A 515 6.16 -11.78 -0.23
N ARG A 516 7.07 -11.61 0.73
CA ARG A 516 7.85 -12.71 1.31
C ARG A 516 6.93 -13.68 2.04
N ASN A 517 6.08 -13.18 2.94
CA ASN A 517 5.16 -14.02 3.73
C ASN A 517 4.23 -14.83 2.83
N ILE A 518 3.69 -14.22 1.76
CA ILE A 518 2.90 -14.93 0.75
C ILE A 518 3.74 -16.00 0.04
N SER A 519 4.97 -15.67 -0.36
CA SER A 519 5.86 -16.62 -1.05
C SER A 519 6.20 -17.83 -0.16
N GLU A 520 6.49 -17.60 1.12
CA GLU A 520 6.75 -18.64 2.13
C GLU A 520 5.50 -19.50 2.37
N SER A 521 4.31 -18.89 2.48
CA SER A 521 3.05 -19.62 2.59
C SER A 521 2.77 -20.51 1.35
N VAL A 522 3.01 -19.99 0.15
CA VAL A 522 2.87 -20.78 -1.10
C VAL A 522 3.90 -21.92 -1.15
N LEU A 523 5.16 -21.67 -0.77
CA LEU A 523 6.20 -22.71 -0.70
C LEU A 523 5.83 -23.83 0.28
N ASN A 524 5.36 -23.49 1.49
CA ASN A 524 4.94 -24.48 2.49
C ASN A 524 3.76 -25.31 1.98
N THR A 525 2.72 -24.66 1.42
CA THR A 525 1.56 -25.37 0.85
C THR A 525 1.97 -26.29 -0.30
N CYS A 526 2.94 -25.88 -1.13
CA CYS A 526 3.50 -26.72 -2.18
C CYS A 526 4.29 -27.91 -1.63
N ALA A 527 5.09 -27.71 -0.56
CA ALA A 527 5.83 -28.78 0.09
C ALA A 527 4.91 -29.82 0.74
N GLU A 528 3.85 -29.37 1.42
CA GLU A 528 2.76 -30.23 1.95
C GLU A 528 2.08 -31.05 0.85
N ALA A 529 1.94 -30.47 -0.36
CA ALA A 529 1.44 -31.16 -1.55
C ALA A 529 2.48 -32.03 -2.28
N GLY A 530 3.69 -32.20 -1.73
CA GLY A 530 4.77 -33.00 -2.33
C GLY A 530 5.48 -32.36 -3.53
N ILE A 531 5.28 -31.06 -3.78
CA ILE A 531 5.88 -30.32 -4.89
C ILE A 531 7.25 -29.78 -4.46
N HIS A 532 8.34 -30.36 -4.96
CA HIS A 532 9.70 -29.91 -4.65
C HIS A 532 10.06 -28.61 -5.41
N ILE A 533 10.26 -27.52 -4.66
CA ILE A 533 10.60 -26.20 -5.19
C ILE A 533 11.94 -25.71 -4.61
N PRO A 534 13.09 -26.04 -5.24
CA PRO A 534 14.40 -25.60 -4.76
C PRO A 534 14.73 -24.11 -5.04
N ALA A 535 13.92 -23.39 -5.82
CA ALA A 535 14.23 -22.00 -6.18
C ALA A 535 12.99 -21.13 -6.47
N VAL A 536 13.08 -19.85 -6.10
CA VAL A 536 12.09 -18.80 -6.42
C VAL A 536 12.71 -17.75 -7.34
N SER A 537 12.00 -17.30 -8.38
CA SER A 537 12.42 -16.21 -9.29
C SER A 537 11.35 -15.12 -9.37
N PHE A 538 11.78 -13.88 -9.14
CA PHE A 538 10.94 -12.68 -9.00
C PHE A 538 10.72 -11.94 -10.33
N ASP A 539 11.42 -12.37 -11.39
CA ASP A 539 11.51 -11.71 -12.70
C ASP A 539 11.31 -12.68 -13.88
N GLY A 540 10.96 -13.94 -13.60
CA GLY A 540 10.86 -15.02 -14.59
C GLY A 540 12.20 -15.55 -15.12
N GLN A 541 13.35 -15.03 -14.68
CA GLN A 541 14.68 -15.45 -15.16
C GLN A 541 15.30 -16.61 -14.34
N GLY A 542 14.47 -17.51 -13.81
CA GLY A 542 14.89 -18.63 -12.95
C GLY A 542 15.94 -19.58 -13.55
N HIS A 543 16.13 -19.58 -14.87
CA HIS A 543 17.12 -20.39 -15.59
C HIS A 543 18.58 -20.16 -15.14
N ASN A 544 18.88 -19.03 -14.49
CA ASN A 544 20.21 -18.73 -13.94
C ASN A 544 20.36 -19.06 -12.44
N ILE A 545 19.26 -19.34 -11.73
CA ILE A 545 19.21 -19.39 -10.26
C ILE A 545 19.31 -20.82 -9.73
N ALA A 546 18.65 -21.78 -10.39
CA ALA A 546 18.49 -23.17 -9.92
C ALA A 546 19.52 -24.16 -10.52
N VAL A 547 20.81 -23.82 -10.53
CA VAL A 547 21.83 -24.70 -11.14
C VAL A 547 22.42 -25.76 -10.21
N ARG A 548 22.49 -25.50 -8.90
CA ARG A 548 23.12 -26.39 -7.89
C ARG A 548 22.37 -26.41 -6.56
N ASP A 549 22.50 -27.51 -5.82
CA ASP A 549 22.00 -27.68 -4.46
C ASP A 549 22.98 -27.10 -3.42
N VAL A 550 22.62 -27.23 -2.13
CA VAL A 550 23.43 -26.79 -0.99
C VAL A 550 24.78 -27.53 -0.84
N ASN A 551 24.97 -28.65 -1.53
CA ASN A 551 26.19 -29.47 -1.56
C ASN A 551 26.96 -29.29 -2.88
N GLU A 552 26.69 -28.20 -3.62
CA GLU A 552 27.17 -27.92 -4.98
C GLU A 552 26.79 -28.98 -6.06
N LYS A 553 25.93 -29.96 -5.78
CA LYS A 553 25.49 -30.94 -6.78
C LYS A 553 24.59 -30.27 -7.82
N PRO A 554 24.74 -30.56 -9.13
CA PRO A 554 23.91 -29.96 -10.15
C PRO A 554 22.43 -30.37 -10.02
N LEU A 555 21.54 -29.37 -9.93
CA LEU A 555 20.07 -29.55 -9.85
C LEU A 555 19.40 -29.72 -11.21
N THR A 556 20.07 -29.33 -12.29
CA THR A 556 19.55 -29.46 -13.66
C THR A 556 20.45 -30.35 -14.49
N LEU A 557 19.85 -31.03 -15.47
CA LEU A 557 20.60 -31.84 -16.42
C LEU A 557 21.68 -31.01 -17.15
N LEU A 558 21.34 -29.77 -17.53
CA LEU A 558 22.28 -28.84 -18.17
C LEU A 558 23.46 -28.46 -17.27
N GLN A 559 23.27 -28.29 -15.95
CA GLN A 559 24.41 -27.99 -15.08
C GLN A 559 25.33 -29.21 -14.94
N LEU A 560 24.78 -30.43 -14.85
CA LEU A 560 25.58 -31.64 -14.84
C LEU A 560 26.37 -31.81 -16.15
N GLN A 561 25.77 -31.53 -17.31
CA GLN A 561 26.49 -31.50 -18.60
C GLN A 561 27.62 -30.46 -18.61
N LYS A 562 27.37 -29.23 -18.10
CA LYS A 562 28.38 -28.18 -17.96
C LYS A 562 29.52 -28.59 -17.01
N ASP A 563 29.25 -29.40 -16.00
CA ASP A 563 30.25 -29.86 -15.03
C ASP A 563 31.13 -30.97 -15.58
N VAL A 564 30.52 -31.96 -16.24
CA VAL A 564 31.23 -32.98 -17.01
C VAL A 564 32.08 -32.27 -18.08
N TRP A 565 31.51 -31.33 -18.84
CA TRP A 565 32.26 -30.53 -19.82
C TRP A 565 33.46 -29.81 -19.20
N LYS A 566 33.26 -29.01 -18.14
CA LYS A 566 34.35 -28.26 -17.48
C LYS A 566 35.45 -29.18 -16.96
N THR A 567 35.09 -30.35 -16.46
CA THR A 567 36.05 -31.37 -16.00
C THR A 567 36.91 -31.84 -17.17
N VAL A 568 36.26 -32.19 -18.29
CA VAL A 568 36.90 -32.72 -19.51
C VAL A 568 37.71 -31.66 -20.25
N GLU A 569 37.22 -30.43 -20.28
CA GLU A 569 37.92 -29.27 -20.82
C GLU A 569 39.22 -28.99 -20.08
N ARG A 570 39.28 -29.26 -18.77
CA ARG A 570 40.50 -29.16 -17.96
C ARG A 570 41.43 -30.36 -18.14
N MET A 571 40.92 -31.54 -18.50
CA MET A 571 41.76 -32.71 -18.75
C MET A 571 42.72 -32.48 -19.93
N PRO A 572 43.97 -32.96 -19.87
CA PRO A 572 44.83 -33.04 -21.04
C PRO A 572 44.20 -33.87 -22.15
N LYS A 573 44.43 -33.49 -23.41
CA LYS A 573 43.83 -34.16 -24.59
C LYS A 573 44.09 -35.67 -24.60
N ASN A 574 45.29 -36.08 -24.16
CA ASN A 574 45.68 -37.47 -24.07
C ASN A 574 44.90 -38.24 -23.00
N ASP A 575 44.49 -37.60 -21.91
CA ASP A 575 43.76 -38.27 -20.82
C ASP A 575 42.27 -38.35 -21.11
N VAL A 576 41.71 -37.36 -21.83
CA VAL A 576 40.38 -37.51 -22.47
C VAL A 576 40.40 -38.71 -23.41
N LEU A 577 41.38 -38.80 -24.32
CA LEU A 577 41.52 -39.93 -25.26
C LEU A 577 41.72 -41.28 -24.54
N LYS A 578 42.55 -41.36 -23.49
CA LYS A 578 42.69 -42.57 -22.66
C LYS A 578 41.38 -42.97 -21.99
N SER A 579 40.61 -42.01 -21.47
CA SER A 579 39.34 -42.28 -20.79
C SER A 579 38.24 -42.69 -21.78
N ILE A 580 38.21 -42.14 -23.01
CA ILE A 580 37.40 -42.70 -24.11
C ILE A 580 37.85 -44.13 -24.41
N ALA A 581 39.15 -44.36 -24.61
CA ALA A 581 39.69 -45.66 -25.02
C ALA A 581 39.56 -46.76 -23.96
N SER A 582 39.53 -46.41 -22.67
CA SER A 582 39.31 -47.37 -21.57
C SER A 582 37.84 -47.69 -21.36
N LYS A 583 36.94 -46.72 -21.57
CA LYS A 583 35.48 -46.92 -21.43
C LYS A 583 34.79 -47.46 -22.69
N ASN A 584 35.43 -47.36 -23.86
CA ASN A 584 34.82 -47.72 -25.14
C ASN A 584 35.38 -49.06 -25.70
N LYS A 585 34.67 -50.16 -25.43
CA LYS A 585 34.97 -51.50 -25.98
C LYS A 585 34.91 -51.57 -27.52
N VAL A 586 34.25 -50.62 -28.19
CA VAL A 586 34.06 -50.60 -29.65
C VAL A 586 35.24 -49.94 -30.38
N VAL A 587 35.84 -48.89 -29.80
CA VAL A 587 37.01 -48.20 -30.39
C VAL A 587 38.25 -49.11 -30.45
N LYS A 588 38.45 -50.01 -29.48
CA LYS A 588 39.53 -51.02 -29.54
C LYS A 588 39.41 -51.97 -30.75
N ARG A 589 38.20 -52.22 -31.29
CA ARG A 589 38.01 -53.05 -32.49
C ARG A 589 38.25 -52.26 -33.78
N LEU A 590 37.77 -51.02 -33.86
CA LEU A 590 37.87 -50.18 -35.06
C LEU A 590 39.32 -49.85 -35.47
N VAL A 591 40.23 -49.68 -34.52
CA VAL A 591 41.64 -49.32 -34.80
C VAL A 591 42.42 -50.46 -35.47
N HIS A 592 42.06 -51.72 -35.23
CA HIS A 592 42.71 -52.88 -35.87
C HIS A 592 42.25 -53.14 -37.32
N THR A 593 41.15 -52.55 -37.76
CA THR A 593 40.53 -52.85 -39.07
C THR A 593 40.87 -51.87 -40.20
N TRP A 594 41.72 -50.86 -39.97
CA TRP A 594 41.95 -49.74 -40.93
C TRP A 594 43.28 -49.78 -41.69
N PHE A 595 44.16 -50.73 -41.38
CA PHE A 595 45.45 -50.94 -42.04
C PHE A 595 45.61 -52.41 -42.42
N ASP A 596 46.35 -52.70 -43.47
CA ASP A 596 46.90 -54.03 -43.75
C ASP A 596 48.35 -54.16 -43.28
N ASP A 597 48.89 -55.38 -43.34
CA ASP A 597 50.20 -55.73 -42.80
C ASP A 597 51.37 -55.07 -43.56
N GLU A 598 51.13 -54.46 -44.73
CA GLU A 598 52.08 -53.63 -45.46
C GLU A 598 51.92 -52.12 -45.21
N GLY A 599 50.97 -51.73 -44.34
CA GLY A 599 50.82 -50.36 -43.84
C GLY A 599 50.06 -49.41 -44.77
N SER A 600 49.31 -49.91 -45.75
CA SER A 600 48.46 -49.10 -46.62
C SER A 600 47.09 -48.83 -45.99
N VAL A 601 46.57 -47.61 -46.15
CA VAL A 601 45.24 -47.23 -45.66
C VAL A 601 44.18 -47.80 -46.60
N LYS A 602 43.46 -48.85 -46.18
CA LYS A 602 42.53 -49.55 -47.07
C LYS A 602 41.32 -48.73 -47.53
N HIS A 603 40.87 -47.71 -46.78
CA HIS A 603 39.76 -46.84 -47.18
C HIS A 603 39.97 -45.40 -46.69
N ALA A 604 39.94 -44.42 -47.60
CA ALA A 604 39.91 -43.01 -47.24
C ALA A 604 38.46 -42.54 -47.00
N ILE A 605 38.18 -42.04 -45.78
CA ILE A 605 36.93 -41.31 -45.50
C ILE A 605 37.04 -39.91 -46.11
N ILE A 606 36.11 -39.56 -47.01
CA ILE A 606 35.94 -38.19 -47.50
C ILE A 606 35.01 -37.47 -46.52
N CYS A 607 35.53 -36.44 -45.84
CA CYS A 607 34.68 -35.50 -45.12
C CYS A 607 34.22 -34.39 -46.07
N THR A 608 32.92 -34.23 -46.26
CA THR A 608 32.32 -33.02 -46.85
C THR A 608 31.56 -32.25 -45.76
N ASN A 609 31.18 -31.00 -46.03
CA ASN A 609 30.55 -30.09 -45.06
C ASN A 609 29.09 -30.46 -44.67
N GLY A 610 28.70 -31.74 -44.76
CA GLY A 610 27.34 -32.22 -44.52
C GLY A 610 27.23 -33.60 -43.84
N GLY A 611 28.32 -34.24 -43.44
CA GLY A 611 28.27 -35.50 -42.67
C GLY A 611 29.40 -36.49 -42.98
N ILE A 612 29.50 -37.54 -42.17
CA ILE A 612 30.43 -38.66 -42.38
C ILE A 612 29.72 -39.73 -43.21
N VAL A 613 30.22 -39.99 -44.43
CA VAL A 613 29.78 -41.12 -45.26
C VAL A 613 30.88 -42.17 -45.27
N LEU A 614 30.55 -43.40 -44.88
CA LEU A 614 31.45 -44.56 -45.02
C LEU A 614 31.41 -45.06 -46.47
N PRO A 615 32.55 -45.23 -47.16
CA PRO A 615 32.57 -45.90 -48.45
C PRO A 615 32.20 -47.39 -48.28
N LYS A 616 31.28 -47.88 -49.12
CA LYS A 616 31.08 -49.33 -49.28
C LYS A 616 32.33 -49.93 -49.92
N VAL A 617 32.82 -51.05 -49.39
CA VAL A 617 33.91 -51.82 -50.00
C VAL A 617 33.43 -52.37 -51.36
N SER A 618 34.30 -52.35 -52.35
CA SER A 618 33.97 -52.58 -53.76
C SER A 618 33.82 -54.06 -54.15
N GLU A 619 32.79 -54.38 -54.92
CA GLU A 619 32.85 -55.45 -55.93
C GLU A 619 33.00 -54.85 -57.34
N SER A 620 34.19 -55.07 -57.88
CA SER A 620 34.52 -55.36 -59.29
C SER A 620 33.76 -54.71 -60.47
N VAL A 621 34.53 -53.93 -61.23
CA VAL A 621 34.79 -54.12 -62.68
C VAL A 621 33.72 -53.73 -63.73
N SER A 622 34.22 -52.97 -64.72
CA SER A 622 33.72 -52.76 -66.11
C SER A 622 32.49 -51.88 -66.37
N LEU A 623 32.80 -50.64 -66.79
CA LEU A 623 32.55 -50.13 -68.15
C LEU A 623 31.23 -50.50 -68.89
N GLN A 624 30.50 -49.42 -69.23
CA GLN A 624 29.78 -49.17 -70.49
C GLN A 624 28.38 -49.77 -70.77
N ARG A 625 27.56 -48.88 -71.35
CA ARG A 625 26.42 -49.09 -72.29
C ARG A 625 25.09 -49.67 -71.74
N VAL A 626 24.13 -48.75 -71.58
CA VAL A 626 22.92 -48.59 -72.45
C VAL A 626 22.14 -49.86 -72.85
N LYS A 627 20.82 -49.83 -72.57
CA LYS A 627 19.73 -50.80 -72.86
C LYS A 627 19.59 -51.96 -71.85
N ALA A 628 18.41 -52.53 -71.61
CA ALA A 628 17.03 -52.02 -71.74
C ALA A 628 16.03 -53.02 -71.08
N ARG A 629 14.86 -52.50 -70.67
CA ARG A 629 13.50 -53.12 -70.78
C ARG A 629 13.18 -54.47 -70.08
N LYS A 630 11.96 -54.46 -69.49
CA LYS A 630 10.96 -55.57 -69.42
C LYS A 630 11.30 -56.74 -68.44
N GLN A 631 10.33 -57.47 -67.86
CA GLN A 631 8.85 -57.41 -67.89
C GLN A 631 8.25 -58.08 -66.63
N ILE A 632 7.08 -57.58 -66.16
CA ILE A 632 5.81 -58.30 -65.84
C ILE A 632 5.92 -59.68 -65.15
N ALA A 633 5.28 -59.95 -63.99
CA ALA A 633 3.83 -60.13 -63.74
C ALA A 633 3.58 -60.35 -62.21
N TYR A 634 2.39 -60.25 -61.58
CA TYR A 634 1.01 -59.93 -61.98
C TYR A 634 0.18 -59.50 -60.73
N THR A 635 -0.75 -58.53 -60.90
CA THR A 635 -2.15 -58.40 -60.38
C THR A 635 -2.51 -58.68 -58.90
N SER A 636 -3.49 -58.03 -58.25
CA SER A 636 -4.63 -57.15 -58.63
C SER A 636 -5.11 -56.39 -57.35
N ASN A 637 -6.00 -55.40 -57.28
CA ASN A 637 -6.89 -54.60 -58.17
C ASN A 637 -6.93 -53.14 -57.58
N MET A 638 -7.43 -52.04 -58.17
CA MET A 638 -8.45 -51.67 -59.18
C MET A 638 -9.91 -51.53 -58.67
N PRO A 639 -10.73 -50.58 -59.20
CA PRO A 639 -10.46 -49.59 -60.27
C PRO A 639 -10.85 -48.11 -59.97
N ASP A 640 -10.39 -47.21 -60.84
CA ASP A 640 -11.16 -46.02 -61.27
C ASP A 640 -11.52 -46.21 -62.75
N GLU A 641 -12.77 -45.99 -63.14
CA GLU A 641 -13.18 -45.90 -64.56
C GLU A 641 -14.16 -44.73 -64.79
N GLN A 642 -13.68 -43.77 -65.57
CA GLN A 642 -14.28 -43.24 -66.82
C GLN A 642 -15.81 -43.01 -66.89
N LEU A 643 -16.20 -41.78 -67.24
CA LEU A 643 -16.64 -41.46 -68.62
C LEU A 643 -16.77 -39.95 -68.90
N GLN A 644 -16.87 -39.64 -70.18
CA GLN A 644 -16.83 -38.31 -70.83
C GLN A 644 -18.12 -37.47 -70.61
N ILE A 645 -18.05 -36.13 -70.79
CA ILE A 645 -18.73 -35.35 -71.87
C ILE A 645 -18.86 -33.84 -71.51
N ALA A 646 -18.60 -33.00 -72.53
CA ALA A 646 -19.05 -31.61 -72.80
C ALA A 646 -18.91 -30.44 -71.79
N GLU A 647 -18.22 -29.42 -72.30
CA GLU A 647 -18.65 -28.01 -72.48
C GLU A 647 -19.08 -27.09 -71.32
N ASN A 648 -18.64 -25.83 -71.50
CA ASN A 648 -19.21 -24.55 -71.06
C ASN A 648 -18.84 -23.98 -69.67
N ASN A 649 -18.24 -22.77 -69.78
CA ASN A 649 -18.31 -21.63 -68.86
C ASN A 649 -17.48 -21.65 -67.56
N PHE A 650 -16.87 -20.53 -67.13
CA PHE A 650 -16.31 -19.37 -67.87
C PHE A 650 -15.40 -18.62 -66.87
N VAL A 651 -14.19 -18.23 -67.30
CA VAL A 651 -13.41 -17.02 -66.92
C VAL A 651 -13.63 -16.40 -65.51
N GLU A 652 -12.57 -16.37 -64.69
CA GLU A 652 -12.38 -15.38 -63.61
C GLU A 652 -12.28 -13.96 -64.18
N PRO A 653 -12.81 -12.92 -63.50
CA PRO A 653 -12.23 -11.59 -63.68
C PRO A 653 -11.99 -10.77 -62.41
N ASP A 654 -11.09 -9.81 -62.59
CA ASP A 654 -10.55 -8.83 -61.64
C ASP A 654 -11.51 -7.75 -61.12
N GLU A 655 -11.03 -7.08 -60.06
CA GLU A 655 -11.14 -5.65 -59.70
C GLU A 655 -12.33 -4.77 -60.17
N GLN A 656 -13.10 -4.31 -59.15
CA GLN A 656 -13.65 -2.94 -58.99
C GLN A 656 -14.68 -2.39 -60.03
N PRO A 657 -15.28 -1.19 -59.79
CA PRO A 657 -15.72 -0.54 -58.55
C PRO A 657 -17.26 -0.31 -58.54
N PHE A 658 -17.83 0.25 -57.48
CA PHE A 658 -19.09 1.01 -57.61
C PHE A 658 -19.20 2.16 -56.61
N GLU A 659 -19.70 3.30 -57.13
CA GLU A 659 -19.88 4.55 -56.41
C GLU A 659 -21.37 4.89 -56.22
N ASN A 660 -21.63 5.78 -55.27
CA ASN A 660 -22.69 6.80 -55.24
C ASN A 660 -24.10 6.57 -54.62
N ASN A 661 -24.36 7.52 -53.69
CA ASN A 661 -25.58 8.30 -53.46
C ASN A 661 -26.79 7.70 -52.72
N LYS A 662 -26.99 8.23 -51.50
CA LYS A 662 -28.08 9.22 -51.31
C LYS A 662 -27.77 10.28 -50.23
N ARG A 663 -28.33 11.46 -50.47
CA ARG A 663 -28.07 12.79 -49.85
C ARG A 663 -29.37 13.27 -49.19
N ILE A 664 -29.30 13.90 -48.02
CA ILE A 664 -30.29 14.89 -47.55
C ILE A 664 -29.49 16.03 -46.88
N GLU A 665 -29.83 17.26 -47.25
CA GLU A 665 -29.22 18.52 -46.79
C GLU A 665 -30.21 19.31 -45.94
N LEU A 666 -29.68 20.12 -45.02
CA LEU A 666 -30.17 21.41 -44.53
C LEU A 666 -28.93 22.06 -43.88
N ASP A 667 -28.19 23.00 -44.47
CA ASP A 667 -28.50 24.27 -45.15
C ASP A 667 -28.31 25.51 -44.23
N ASP A 668 -27.64 26.47 -44.83
CA ASP A 668 -26.85 27.65 -44.45
C ASP A 668 -26.92 28.41 -43.10
N GLY A 669 -25.80 29.11 -42.83
CA GLY A 669 -25.59 30.02 -41.68
C GLY A 669 -24.19 30.68 -41.69
N THR A 670 -23.92 31.53 -42.67
CA THR A 670 -22.61 32.14 -42.99
C THR A 670 -22.10 33.20 -42.00
N VAL A 671 -20.77 33.40 -41.93
CA VAL A 671 -20.04 34.68 -42.16
C VAL A 671 -18.53 34.55 -41.89
N ASN A 672 -17.74 34.78 -42.96
CA ASN A 672 -16.43 35.49 -43.10
C ASN A 672 -15.60 35.94 -41.86
N SER A 673 -14.26 36.06 -41.93
CA SER A 673 -13.27 35.74 -42.98
C SER A 673 -11.81 35.86 -42.46
N ASP A 674 -10.87 35.31 -43.25
CA ASP A 674 -9.45 35.67 -43.40
C ASP A 674 -8.50 35.75 -42.17
N SER A 675 -7.58 34.78 -42.09
CA SER A 675 -6.14 35.09 -42.29
C SER A 675 -5.21 33.86 -42.37
N VAL A 676 -4.70 33.64 -43.60
CA VAL A 676 -3.32 33.23 -43.96
C VAL A 676 -2.69 32.00 -43.27
N ASP A 677 -2.59 30.92 -44.04
CA ASP A 677 -1.68 29.78 -43.81
C ASP A 677 -0.22 30.19 -43.62
N THR A 678 0.41 29.75 -42.53
CA THR A 678 1.88 29.64 -42.39
C THR A 678 2.32 28.40 -41.58
N GLU A 679 1.61 27.27 -41.67
CA GLU A 679 2.01 26.01 -40.98
C GLU A 679 2.66 24.94 -41.88
N ALA A 680 3.39 25.36 -42.93
CA ALA A 680 4.17 24.45 -43.80
C ALA A 680 5.70 24.55 -43.59
N MET A 681 6.18 25.27 -42.57
CA MET A 681 7.62 25.51 -42.34
C MET A 681 8.09 25.28 -40.89
N GLY A 682 7.23 24.70 -40.02
CA GLY A 682 7.52 24.47 -38.59
C GLY A 682 8.03 23.06 -38.22
N LYS A 683 7.83 22.05 -39.07
CA LYS A 683 8.09 20.63 -38.73
C LYS A 683 9.39 20.04 -39.29
N LEU A 684 10.24 20.84 -39.95
CA LEU A 684 11.56 20.40 -40.45
C LEU A 684 12.76 20.89 -39.60
N ILE A 685 12.53 21.61 -38.50
CA ILE A 685 13.59 22.19 -37.65
C ILE A 685 13.74 21.46 -36.29
N ILE A 686 12.75 20.69 -35.85
CA ILE A 686 12.74 20.09 -34.49
C ILE A 686 13.32 18.65 -34.45
N GLU A 687 13.31 17.88 -35.54
CA GLU A 687 13.90 16.52 -35.57
C GLU A 687 15.35 16.44 -36.12
N THR A 688 15.99 17.58 -36.39
CA THR A 688 17.41 17.64 -36.80
C THR A 688 18.31 18.37 -35.80
N GLN A 689 17.92 18.44 -34.51
CA GLN A 689 18.83 18.77 -33.41
C GLN A 689 19.39 17.51 -32.71
N LYS A 690 19.98 16.60 -33.51
CA LYS A 690 20.90 15.59 -32.97
C LYS A 690 22.12 16.29 -32.38
N HIS A 691 22.38 16.03 -31.10
CA HIS A 691 23.47 16.54 -30.27
C HIS A 691 24.67 17.18 -31.01
N GLN A 692 24.62 18.51 -31.20
CA GLN A 692 25.84 19.28 -31.01
C GLN A 692 26.19 19.19 -29.52
N ALA A 693 27.09 18.27 -29.18
CA ALA A 693 27.59 18.15 -27.82
C ALA A 693 28.20 19.49 -27.41
N LYS A 694 27.62 20.12 -26.39
CA LYS A 694 28.02 21.44 -25.91
C LYS A 694 29.42 21.32 -25.31
N ARG A 695 30.44 21.58 -26.13
CA ARG A 695 31.85 21.55 -25.74
C ARG A 695 32.08 22.58 -24.65
N ILE A 696 32.82 22.20 -23.62
CA ILE A 696 33.21 23.06 -22.51
C ILE A 696 34.74 23.15 -22.44
N SER A 697 35.25 24.34 -22.16
CA SER A 697 36.64 24.55 -21.80
C SER A 697 36.68 24.93 -20.33
N LEU A 698 37.38 24.12 -19.51
CA LEU A 698 37.55 24.40 -18.09
C LEU A 698 38.59 25.51 -17.95
N THR A 699 38.18 26.67 -17.44
CA THR A 699 39.07 27.78 -17.13
C THR A 699 39.97 27.44 -15.93
N GLU A 700 41.02 28.22 -15.68
CA GLU A 700 41.84 28.04 -14.47
C GLU A 700 41.00 28.22 -13.18
N VAL A 701 39.93 29.03 -13.21
CA VAL A 701 38.98 29.19 -12.10
C VAL A 701 38.17 27.91 -11.88
N ASP A 702 37.76 27.23 -12.95
CA ASP A 702 37.06 25.94 -12.87
C ASP A 702 37.96 24.86 -12.29
N LYS A 703 39.21 24.78 -12.77
CA LYS A 703 40.21 23.83 -12.27
C LYS A 703 40.58 24.09 -10.82
N ALA A 704 40.72 25.35 -10.40
CA ALA A 704 40.96 25.71 -9.00
C ALA A 704 39.76 25.33 -8.09
N SER A 705 38.54 25.47 -8.59
CA SER A 705 37.33 25.06 -7.89
C SER A 705 37.21 23.54 -7.78
N ILE A 706 37.55 22.79 -8.83
CA ILE A 706 37.64 21.32 -8.81
C ILE A 706 38.73 20.85 -7.83
N LEU A 707 39.93 21.47 -7.85
CA LEU A 707 41.01 21.15 -6.92
C LEU A 707 40.60 21.38 -5.46
N THR A 708 39.90 22.48 -5.19
CA THR A 708 39.36 22.78 -3.86
C THR A 708 38.37 21.70 -3.40
N GLN A 709 37.47 21.25 -4.30
CA GLN A 709 36.55 20.14 -3.98
C GLN A 709 37.28 18.80 -3.81
N PHE A 710 38.37 18.55 -4.54
CA PHE A 710 39.20 17.35 -4.35
C PHE A 710 39.88 17.31 -2.97
N LYS A 711 40.35 18.45 -2.44
CA LYS A 711 40.96 18.52 -1.11
C LYS A 711 39.93 18.34 0.02
N VAL A 712 38.70 18.84 -0.18
CA VAL A 712 37.64 18.83 0.85
C VAL A 712 36.78 17.55 0.85
N ASP A 713 36.57 16.88 -0.29
CA ASP A 713 35.78 15.64 -0.33
C ASP A 713 36.57 14.47 0.29
N LYS A 714 36.08 13.95 1.42
CA LYS A 714 36.72 12.88 2.22
C LYS A 714 37.02 11.58 1.46
N TYR A 715 36.35 11.31 0.35
CA TYR A 715 36.61 10.11 -0.47
C TYR A 715 37.57 10.41 -1.63
N CYS A 716 37.60 11.65 -2.14
CA CYS A 716 38.61 12.10 -3.10
C CYS A 716 39.96 12.36 -2.42
N ASN A 717 40.00 12.94 -1.22
CA ASN A 717 41.25 13.16 -0.49
C ASN A 717 41.60 12.04 0.50
N ALA A 718 41.11 10.82 0.28
CA ALA A 718 41.48 9.67 1.10
C ALA A 718 43.02 9.49 1.07
N LYS A 719 43.67 9.69 2.23
CA LYS A 719 45.13 9.73 2.47
C LYS A 719 45.86 11.04 2.09
N GLY A 720 45.18 12.18 1.95
CA GLY A 720 45.83 13.49 1.75
C GLY A 720 46.50 13.69 0.38
N GLN A 721 46.25 12.79 -0.57
CA GLN A 721 46.90 12.78 -1.89
C GLN A 721 46.70 14.05 -2.73
N TRP A 722 45.70 14.89 -2.40
CA TRP A 722 45.48 16.18 -3.07
C TRP A 722 45.99 17.38 -2.25
N ASP A 723 46.47 17.21 -1.03
CA ASP A 723 46.86 18.31 -0.12
C ASP A 723 48.00 19.16 -0.71
N ASP A 724 49.07 18.52 -1.17
CA ASP A 724 50.22 19.19 -1.81
C ASP A 724 50.03 19.46 -3.31
N SER A 725 48.89 19.06 -3.89
CA SER A 725 48.65 19.25 -5.33
C SER A 725 48.44 20.73 -5.68
N SER A 726 49.15 21.17 -6.73
CA SER A 726 49.06 22.51 -7.32
C SER A 726 48.09 22.55 -8.51
N LEU A 727 47.62 23.74 -8.87
CA LEU A 727 46.74 23.93 -10.04
C LEU A 727 47.37 23.40 -11.34
N ASN A 728 48.68 23.65 -11.52
CA ASN A 728 49.45 23.14 -12.66
C ASN A 728 49.47 21.60 -12.70
N SER A 729 49.62 20.93 -11.53
CA SER A 729 49.60 19.47 -11.47
C SER A 729 48.23 18.88 -11.84
N LEU A 730 47.13 19.54 -11.46
CA LEU A 730 45.78 19.13 -11.87
C LEU A 730 45.52 19.39 -13.36
N SER A 731 46.00 20.51 -13.90
CA SER A 731 45.85 20.87 -15.32
C SER A 731 46.35 19.78 -16.27
N VAL A 732 47.39 19.03 -15.91
CA VAL A 732 47.92 17.90 -16.72
C VAL A 732 46.88 16.78 -16.91
N TYR A 733 45.99 16.55 -15.93
CA TYR A 733 44.98 15.48 -16.02
C TYR A 733 43.84 15.78 -17.00
N PHE A 734 43.71 17.02 -17.45
CA PHE A 734 42.69 17.44 -18.43
C PHE A 734 43.26 17.61 -19.84
N GLN A 735 44.50 17.18 -20.10
CA GLN A 735 45.16 17.34 -21.40
C GLN A 735 44.94 16.18 -22.38
N SER A 736 44.61 14.97 -21.89
CA SER A 736 44.39 13.81 -22.75
C SER A 736 43.52 12.74 -22.07
N GLU A 737 42.91 11.85 -22.86
CA GLU A 737 42.19 10.69 -22.34
C GLU A 737 43.07 9.84 -21.41
N GLN A 738 44.32 9.58 -21.79
CA GLN A 738 45.25 8.76 -20.99
C GLN A 738 45.57 9.37 -19.62
N THR A 739 45.56 10.70 -19.50
CA THR A 739 45.76 11.37 -18.21
C THR A 739 44.45 11.44 -17.42
N LEU A 740 43.31 11.72 -18.08
CA LEU A 740 41.97 11.70 -17.46
C LEU A 740 41.60 10.32 -16.90
N ARG A 741 41.98 9.23 -17.60
CA ARG A 741 41.81 7.83 -17.17
C ARG A 741 42.45 7.51 -15.83
N LYS A 742 43.47 8.25 -15.40
CA LYS A 742 44.17 8.05 -14.11
C LYS A 742 43.32 8.44 -12.90
N PHE A 743 42.30 9.30 -13.07
CA PHE A 743 41.37 9.62 -11.99
C PHE A 743 40.62 8.37 -11.50
N ARG A 744 40.42 8.28 -10.19
CA ARG A 744 39.56 7.28 -9.54
C ARG A 744 38.09 7.63 -9.78
N ASP A 745 37.21 6.66 -9.62
CA ASP A 745 35.77 6.87 -9.89
C ASP A 745 35.15 7.96 -8.99
N THR A 746 35.68 8.14 -7.78
CA THR A 746 35.29 9.22 -6.84
C THR A 746 35.65 10.60 -7.37
N GLU A 747 36.87 10.79 -7.87
CA GLU A 747 37.34 12.06 -8.46
C GLU A 747 36.54 12.42 -9.71
N LEU A 748 36.26 11.44 -10.58
CA LEU A 748 35.41 11.62 -11.75
C LEU A 748 33.96 12.03 -11.38
N ARG A 749 33.41 11.54 -10.26
CA ARG A 749 32.10 12.00 -9.76
C ARG A 749 32.13 13.46 -9.32
N VAL A 750 33.20 13.91 -8.65
CA VAL A 750 33.34 15.33 -8.26
C VAL A 750 33.49 16.24 -9.49
N ILE A 751 34.26 15.83 -10.50
CA ILE A 751 34.33 16.54 -11.80
C ILE A 751 32.94 16.61 -12.46
N VAL A 752 32.22 15.49 -12.53
CA VAL A 752 30.85 15.43 -13.08
C VAL A 752 29.89 16.36 -12.31
N ARG A 753 29.95 16.36 -10.98
CA ARG A 753 29.11 17.21 -10.13
C ARG A 753 29.41 18.69 -10.34
N TYR A 754 30.69 19.06 -10.48
CA TYR A 754 31.11 20.42 -10.84
C TYR A 754 30.54 20.83 -12.21
N ILE A 755 30.69 19.97 -13.23
CA ILE A 755 30.26 20.27 -14.60
C ILE A 755 28.74 20.40 -14.69
N ASN A 756 27.99 19.46 -14.08
CA ASN A 756 26.53 19.52 -14.02
C ASN A 756 26.05 20.84 -13.38
N ARG A 757 26.66 21.26 -12.27
CA ARG A 757 26.28 22.48 -11.54
C ARG A 757 26.58 23.76 -12.29
N ASN A 758 27.75 23.89 -12.92
CA ASN A 758 28.20 25.16 -13.50
C ASN A 758 27.89 25.32 -15.00
N TYR A 759 27.78 24.23 -15.76
CA TYR A 759 27.46 24.28 -17.19
C TYR A 759 26.05 23.78 -17.54
N ASN A 760 25.22 23.52 -16.51
CA ASN A 760 23.84 23.02 -16.61
C ASN A 760 23.73 21.72 -17.42
N MET A 761 24.59 20.74 -17.10
CA MET A 761 24.63 19.43 -17.74
C MET A 761 23.95 18.36 -16.87
N LYS A 762 23.59 17.22 -17.48
CA LYS A 762 22.87 16.10 -16.83
C LYS A 762 23.60 14.77 -16.99
N ILE A 763 24.89 14.75 -16.67
CA ILE A 763 25.71 13.52 -16.65
C ILE A 763 25.38 12.74 -15.36
N LYS A 764 25.16 11.42 -15.45
CA LYS A 764 24.81 10.61 -14.26
C LYS A 764 26.07 10.26 -13.45
N GLU A 765 26.16 10.72 -12.20
CA GLU A 765 27.26 10.36 -11.28
C GLU A 765 27.39 8.82 -11.05
N SER A 766 26.26 8.10 -11.16
CA SER A 766 26.14 6.66 -10.93
C SER A 766 26.58 5.77 -12.11
N GLU A 767 26.98 6.34 -13.24
CA GLU A 767 27.46 5.55 -14.38
C GLU A 767 28.80 4.85 -14.10
N LYS A 768 29.08 3.78 -14.85
CA LYS A 768 30.37 3.07 -14.78
C LYS A 768 31.51 4.03 -15.19
N LYS A 769 32.70 3.85 -14.60
CA LYS A 769 33.88 4.72 -14.81
C LYS A 769 34.12 5.04 -16.30
N GLU A 770 34.10 4.02 -17.16
CA GLU A 770 34.31 4.16 -18.61
C GLU A 770 33.28 5.05 -19.31
N ALA A 771 31.99 4.95 -18.96
CA ALA A 771 30.94 5.80 -19.55
C ALA A 771 31.09 7.28 -19.13
N LYS A 772 31.52 7.52 -17.88
CA LYS A 772 31.85 8.87 -17.40
C LYS A 772 33.10 9.42 -18.09
N LEU A 773 34.14 8.59 -18.30
CA LEU A 773 35.34 8.98 -19.05
C LEU A 773 35.02 9.33 -20.50
N GLN A 774 34.29 8.49 -21.23
CA GLN A 774 33.83 8.77 -22.59
C GLN A 774 33.08 10.11 -22.65
N THR A 775 32.15 10.33 -21.72
CA THR A 775 31.34 11.56 -21.68
C THR A 775 32.20 12.79 -21.38
N LEU A 776 33.13 12.71 -20.43
CA LEU A 776 34.04 13.81 -20.09
C LEU A 776 35.03 14.11 -21.23
N CYS A 777 35.60 13.10 -21.89
CA CYS A 777 36.43 13.30 -23.08
C CYS A 777 35.66 14.02 -24.19
N ASN A 778 34.44 13.56 -24.50
CA ASN A 778 33.59 14.19 -25.51
C ASN A 778 33.26 15.66 -25.18
N LEU A 779 33.04 15.99 -23.90
CA LEU A 779 32.73 17.35 -23.46
C LEU A 779 33.95 18.28 -23.45
N LEU A 780 35.13 17.76 -23.09
CA LEU A 780 36.40 18.48 -23.03
C LEU A 780 37.15 18.50 -24.37
N SER A 781 36.57 17.93 -25.43
CA SER A 781 37.20 17.79 -26.76
C SER A 781 38.51 16.99 -26.77
N LEU A 782 38.60 15.97 -25.90
CA LEU A 782 39.71 15.02 -25.88
C LEU A 782 39.35 13.82 -26.77
N GLU A 783 40.26 13.40 -27.65
CA GLU A 783 40.10 12.17 -28.43
C GLU A 783 40.02 10.96 -27.49
N TYR A 784 39.06 10.06 -27.75
CA TYR A 784 38.84 8.83 -26.98
C TYR A 784 39.09 7.62 -27.88
N SER A 785 40.08 6.80 -27.55
CA SER A 785 40.45 5.60 -28.32
C SER A 785 39.92 4.32 -27.66
N SER A 786 39.14 3.54 -28.42
CA SER A 786 38.53 2.29 -27.95
C SER A 786 39.40 1.03 -28.07
N ASP A 787 40.58 1.12 -28.71
CA ASP A 787 41.36 -0.05 -29.10
C ASP A 787 42.65 -0.23 -28.28
N GLN A 788 42.68 -1.27 -27.44
CA GLN A 788 43.92 -1.99 -27.14
C GLN A 788 43.69 -3.51 -27.05
N SER A 789 44.10 -4.22 -28.10
CA SER A 789 44.56 -5.60 -28.01
C SER A 789 46.09 -5.61 -27.99
N HIS A 790 46.71 -6.48 -27.20
CA HIS A 790 48.17 -6.60 -27.16
C HIS A 790 48.65 -8.04 -27.31
N HIS A 791 49.33 -8.27 -28.44
CA HIS A 791 50.19 -9.42 -28.66
C HIS A 791 51.41 -9.41 -27.72
N ASN A 792 51.97 -10.58 -27.47
CA ASN A 792 53.39 -10.75 -27.22
C ASN A 792 53.92 -11.94 -28.03
N SER A 793 55.12 -11.83 -28.60
CA SER A 793 55.69 -12.86 -29.48
C SER A 793 57.18 -13.07 -29.21
N LYS A 794 57.64 -14.34 -29.25
CA LYS A 794 59.06 -14.69 -29.47
C LYS A 794 59.21 -16.00 -30.27
N ARG A 795 60.09 -15.93 -31.28
CA ARG A 795 60.70 -17.01 -32.09
C ARG A 795 61.64 -17.88 -31.22
N SER A 796 62.13 -19.07 -31.59
CA SER A 796 61.97 -20.00 -32.74
C SER A 796 62.66 -21.35 -32.38
N LYS A 797 62.40 -22.44 -33.13
CA LYS A 797 63.43 -23.40 -33.63
C LYS A 797 62.80 -24.50 -34.51
N ILE A 798 63.59 -25.03 -35.45
CA ILE A 798 63.23 -26.11 -36.38
C ILE A 798 63.71 -27.45 -35.82
N GLN A 799 62.96 -28.54 -36.03
CA GLN A 799 63.42 -29.92 -35.80
C GLN A 799 62.98 -30.85 -36.94
N GLN A 800 63.85 -31.80 -37.28
CA GLN A 800 63.60 -32.88 -38.24
C GLN A 800 63.08 -34.17 -37.53
N PRO A 801 62.52 -35.15 -38.28
CA PRO A 801 61.39 -35.96 -37.80
C PRO A 801 61.76 -37.33 -37.23
N LYS A 802 60.87 -37.93 -36.40
CA LYS A 802 60.87 -39.38 -36.10
C LYS A 802 59.45 -39.99 -35.98
N ARG A 803 59.34 -41.20 -36.58
CA ARG A 803 58.44 -42.36 -36.39
C ARG A 803 56.90 -42.24 -36.58
N LEU A 804 56.35 -43.20 -37.34
CA LEU A 804 54.96 -43.24 -37.83
C LEU A 804 53.88 -43.50 -36.76
N ALA A 805 54.15 -44.26 -35.70
CA ALA A 805 53.13 -44.54 -34.68
C ALA A 805 52.68 -43.26 -33.93
N GLU A 806 53.64 -42.37 -33.65
CA GLU A 806 53.33 -41.03 -33.16
C GLU A 806 52.57 -40.21 -34.21
N GLN A 807 52.92 -40.32 -35.50
CA GLN A 807 52.17 -39.65 -36.57
C GLN A 807 50.72 -40.13 -36.66
N ALA A 808 50.42 -41.43 -36.52
CA ALA A 808 49.05 -41.93 -36.53
C ALA A 808 48.22 -41.40 -35.35
N PHE A 809 48.77 -41.42 -34.13
CA PHE A 809 48.13 -40.83 -32.95
C PHE A 809 47.97 -39.31 -33.11
N LYS A 810 48.97 -38.64 -33.69
CA LYS A 810 48.97 -37.21 -34.02
C LYS A 810 47.99 -36.87 -35.15
N ILE A 811 47.68 -37.76 -36.07
CA ILE A 811 46.68 -37.54 -37.14
C ILE A 811 45.27 -37.51 -36.53
N VAL A 812 44.91 -38.49 -35.69
CA VAL A 812 43.62 -38.48 -34.98
C VAL A 812 43.54 -37.30 -34.01
N SER A 813 44.61 -37.03 -33.26
CA SER A 813 44.66 -35.89 -32.32
C SER A 813 44.87 -34.52 -32.97
N ASN A 814 45.22 -34.42 -34.26
CA ASN A 814 45.28 -33.14 -34.98
C ASN A 814 43.97 -32.86 -35.74
N ARG A 815 43.30 -33.91 -36.26
CA ARG A 815 42.07 -33.75 -37.05
C ARG A 815 40.84 -33.44 -36.20
N LEU A 816 40.70 -34.07 -35.04
CA LEU A 816 39.68 -33.70 -34.06
C LEU A 816 40.21 -32.57 -33.18
N LYS A 817 39.50 -31.43 -33.12
CA LYS A 817 39.84 -30.35 -32.17
C LYS A 817 39.59 -30.85 -30.75
N LYS A 818 40.19 -30.18 -29.74
CA LYS A 818 39.95 -30.55 -28.34
C LYS A 818 38.46 -30.41 -27.99
N SER A 819 37.80 -29.36 -28.52
CA SER A 819 36.34 -29.17 -28.45
C SER A 819 35.56 -30.42 -28.84
N ASP A 820 35.91 -31.03 -29.98
CA ASP A 820 35.12 -32.11 -30.57
C ASP A 820 35.25 -33.40 -29.74
N LEU A 821 36.44 -33.64 -29.18
CA LEU A 821 36.66 -34.72 -28.21
C LEU A 821 35.95 -34.47 -26.87
N ASN A 822 35.89 -33.22 -26.42
CA ASN A 822 35.14 -32.87 -25.22
C ASN A 822 33.64 -33.14 -25.41
N ILE A 823 33.07 -32.82 -26.60
CA ILE A 823 31.68 -33.11 -26.95
C ILE A 823 31.44 -34.62 -26.88
N ILE A 824 32.20 -35.39 -27.67
CA ILE A 824 32.09 -36.86 -27.72
C ILE A 824 32.20 -37.48 -26.32
N TYR A 825 33.13 -37.03 -25.49
CA TYR A 825 33.28 -37.52 -24.13
C TYR A 825 32.05 -37.19 -23.26
N SER A 826 31.59 -35.93 -23.30
CA SER A 826 30.45 -35.49 -22.50
C SER A 826 29.17 -36.26 -22.85
N GLU A 827 28.92 -36.53 -24.13
CA GLU A 827 27.76 -37.30 -24.59
C GLU A 827 27.85 -38.80 -24.27
N TYR A 828 29.05 -39.38 -24.21
CA TYR A 828 29.23 -40.82 -23.90
C TYR A 828 29.21 -41.15 -22.40
N ILE A 829 29.69 -40.25 -21.56
CA ILE A 829 29.77 -40.45 -20.09
C ILE A 829 28.44 -40.15 -19.44
N TRP A 830 27.72 -39.17 -19.99
CA TRP A 830 26.43 -38.70 -19.52
C TRP A 830 25.41 -39.82 -19.22
N PRO A 831 25.12 -40.78 -20.13
CA PRO A 831 24.21 -41.89 -19.83
C PRO A 831 24.66 -42.79 -18.67
N GLN A 832 25.96 -42.97 -18.49
CA GLN A 832 26.52 -43.86 -17.45
C GLN A 832 26.44 -43.23 -16.06
N GLU A 833 26.73 -41.93 -15.93
CA GLU A 833 26.55 -41.21 -14.66
C GLU A 833 25.07 -41.05 -14.30
N LEU A 834 24.18 -40.88 -15.30
CA LEU A 834 22.73 -40.85 -15.07
C LEU A 834 22.21 -42.21 -14.54
N GLN A 835 22.65 -43.32 -15.15
CA GLN A 835 22.28 -44.67 -14.70
C GLN A 835 22.75 -44.96 -13.26
N MET A 836 23.97 -44.56 -12.89
CA MET A 836 24.48 -44.73 -11.53
C MET A 836 23.74 -43.85 -10.50
N ARG A 837 23.32 -42.63 -10.85
CA ARG A 837 22.53 -41.77 -9.95
C ARG A 837 21.11 -42.29 -9.73
N ASN A 838 20.47 -42.83 -10.78
CA ASN A 838 19.14 -43.42 -10.67
C ASN A 838 19.13 -44.68 -9.76
N THR A 839 20.22 -45.44 -9.71
CA THR A 839 20.36 -46.57 -8.77
C THR A 839 20.59 -46.13 -7.33
N VAL A 840 21.33 -45.03 -7.10
CA VAL A 840 21.57 -44.48 -5.75
C VAL A 840 20.32 -43.80 -5.17
N HIS A 841 19.50 -43.12 -5.99
CA HIS A 841 18.21 -42.60 -5.52
C HIS A 841 17.20 -43.71 -5.23
N ASN A 842 17.14 -44.77 -6.05
CA ASN A 842 16.25 -45.90 -5.76
C ASN A 842 16.65 -46.69 -4.51
N THR A 843 17.94 -46.72 -4.12
CA THR A 843 18.37 -47.39 -2.87
C THR A 843 18.20 -46.50 -1.63
N SER A 844 18.41 -45.18 -1.74
CA SER A 844 18.16 -44.25 -0.62
C SER A 844 16.67 -44.06 -0.30
N CYS A 845 15.76 -44.36 -1.24
CA CYS A 845 14.31 -44.40 -0.98
C CYS A 845 13.77 -45.75 -0.49
N ILE A 846 14.61 -46.80 -0.40
CA ILE A 846 14.23 -48.12 0.17
C ILE A 846 14.80 -48.27 1.59
N GLY A 847 15.97 -47.68 1.89
CA GLY A 847 16.62 -47.73 3.21
C GLY A 847 15.97 -46.90 4.33
N LEU A 848 14.74 -46.39 4.14
CA LEU A 848 14.01 -45.60 5.15
C LEU A 848 12.68 -46.25 5.58
N GLN A 849 12.51 -47.56 5.36
CA GLN A 849 11.35 -48.32 5.86
C GLN A 849 11.69 -49.37 6.95
N GLU A 850 12.94 -49.51 7.38
CA GLU A 850 13.34 -50.51 8.39
C GLU A 850 13.95 -49.94 9.69
N GLU A 851 14.17 -48.62 9.82
CA GLU A 851 14.72 -48.01 11.05
C GLU A 851 13.71 -47.20 11.90
N GLU A 852 12.46 -47.02 11.47
CA GLU A 852 11.38 -46.41 12.28
C GLU A 852 10.51 -47.45 13.04
N GLN A 853 11.14 -48.45 13.66
CA GLN A 853 10.47 -49.33 14.63
C GLN A 853 11.11 -49.39 16.02
N PHE A 854 12.12 -48.55 16.29
CA PHE A 854 12.74 -48.42 17.60
C PHE A 854 12.88 -46.95 18.02
N VAL A 855 11.78 -46.38 18.55
CA VAL A 855 11.71 -45.45 19.70
C VAL A 855 10.22 -45.14 19.92
N LEU A 856 9.60 -45.90 20.83
CA LEU A 856 8.30 -45.61 21.45
C LEU A 856 8.33 -46.13 22.89
N GLN A 857 8.83 -45.29 23.80
CA GLN A 857 8.61 -45.35 25.25
C GLN A 857 8.77 -43.95 25.82
#